data_AF-A0A1Z5SZB8-F1
#
_entry.id   AF-A0A1Z5SZB8-F1
#
_cell.length_a   1.000
_cell.length_b   1.000
_cell.length_c   1.000
_cell.angle_alpha   90.00
_cell.angle_beta   90.00
_cell.angle_gamma   90.00
#
_symmetry.space_group_name_H-M   'P 1'
#
loop_
_entity.id
_entity.type
_entity.pdbx_description
1 polymer ?
#
loop_
_entity_poly.entity_id
_entity_poly.type
_entity_poly.pdbx_seq_one_letter_code
_entity_poly.pdbx_strand_id
1 'polypeptide(L)'
;MRRRTPRGSYAIKTYKYTLLSFTSLNLSHNRHFSMAPLRQTLGAAVFVASAAVAAKYDQYILAPSSRSLHPASVYEVNGTVSGANSLTTSSNSTDGRGSAIFRGPSAVAYDFGKNIAGLVTLQVGDVDEDQYIGLTYTESSLWISSEGCDATADAGLDEALWFHVTGPGNYTVERQHERGAFRYLSLIHNTTGGIEVQQVNVRFTPMPHYADDQLRDYTGYFHCDDELLNRVWYAGAYTNQICTIDPNHGDALVHLGEINSTQSGSTGPNTWYNNMTITNGTAALTDGAKRDRLVWAGDMAIAVPALVVSTNDLISVTNSLDSLFGLQNATTGQLPYAGVGFRQTFSATYHLYTLIGVADHYLYSGDMEYLQGKWEDWKFAMNYSLSTIDDSGLMNVTSSNDWLRFGMGGHNIEANAILYNTINQGLSLAEALNDTSVMNSWTEAAAGIKSAANSLLWNETAGLYHDNETTTLMPQDGNCWAVVANLTDSDEKNMAISQGLSARWGPYGAPAVEAKDAVSPFISGFELEAHLEAGNVTAALALMRLQWGYMLDYKYMTNSTFIEGYSSDGSLHYAPYTNDPRISHAHGWATGPTSTLTFYIGGIHLLSAAGETWEISPRLGDLKEVDTGFETPLGTFASQVNASSDGAITGMRFQTPPGTMGSVSVPGVSGTLVNANGTTVQLENGMAENVMGGIWMLMRNATGTVGGGGGNGTMGSATPSPYTGAAAKDGASSLLWLFVWFSLLTYSEREKKDR
;
A
#
# COMPACT_ATOMS: atom_id res chain seq x y z
N MET A 1 49.59 -17.92 60.04
CA MET A 1 50.06 -19.24 59.54
C MET A 1 48.94 -19.93 58.77
N ARG A 2 48.90 -19.83 57.44
CA ARG A 2 48.31 -20.85 56.54
C ARG A 2 49.11 -20.78 55.24
N ARG A 3 49.72 -21.89 54.86
CA ARG A 3 50.74 -22.01 53.82
C ARG A 3 50.12 -22.52 52.52
N ARG A 4 50.52 -21.83 51.43
CA ARG A 4 50.96 -22.32 50.11
C ARG A 4 49.93 -22.87 49.09
N THR A 5 49.75 -22.04 48.06
CA THR A 5 49.57 -22.26 46.59
C THR A 5 50.67 -23.19 45.98
N PRO A 6 50.75 -23.55 44.64
CA PRO A 6 50.28 -22.80 43.45
C PRO A 6 49.98 -23.53 42.07
N ARG A 7 49.67 -22.68 41.06
CA ARG A 7 49.77 -22.78 39.55
C ARG A 7 48.51 -23.28 38.83
N GLY A 8 47.97 -22.67 37.76
CA GLY A 8 48.44 -21.79 36.65
C GLY A 8 47.99 -22.47 35.34
N SER A 9 47.41 -21.90 34.26
CA SER A 9 47.55 -20.61 33.59
C SER A 9 46.38 -20.46 32.57
N TYR A 10 45.90 -19.24 32.28
CA TYR A 10 44.97 -18.94 31.18
C TYR A 10 45.67 -18.07 30.11
N ALA A 11 45.54 -18.43 28.83
CA ALA A 11 46.08 -17.69 27.70
C ALA A 11 44.96 -16.97 26.94
N ILE A 12 45.16 -15.67 26.73
CA ILE A 12 44.32 -14.73 25.97
C ILE A 12 44.75 -14.79 24.50
N LYS A 13 43.80 -14.92 23.56
CA LYS A 13 44.04 -14.74 22.12
C LYS A 13 43.64 -13.33 21.70
N THR A 14 44.61 -12.63 21.11
CA THR A 14 44.46 -11.34 20.43
C THR A 14 44.78 -11.58 18.95
N TYR A 15 43.93 -11.15 18.02
CA TYR A 15 44.24 -11.17 16.58
C TYR A 15 44.68 -9.78 16.12
N LYS A 16 45.86 -9.73 15.49
CA LYS A 16 46.46 -8.56 14.83
C LYS A 16 46.16 -8.60 13.34
N TYR A 17 45.73 -7.46 12.78
CA TYR A 17 45.72 -7.18 11.34
C TYR A 17 47.14 -6.88 10.85
N THR A 18 47.52 -7.41 9.67
CA THR A 18 48.75 -7.03 8.97
C THR A 18 48.42 -6.71 7.51
N LEU A 19 48.70 -5.47 7.12
CA LEU A 19 48.76 -4.95 5.75
C LEU A 19 49.92 -5.59 4.99
N LEU A 20 49.73 -5.96 3.73
CA LEU A 20 50.85 -6.26 2.81
C LEU A 20 50.61 -5.62 1.43
N SER A 21 51.50 -4.68 1.12
CA SER A 21 51.72 -4.01 -0.16
C SER A 21 52.44 -4.93 -1.14
N PHE A 22 52.07 -4.89 -2.42
CA PHE A 22 52.81 -5.56 -3.50
C PHE A 22 53.36 -4.55 -4.50
N THR A 23 54.70 -4.54 -4.62
CA THR A 23 55.46 -3.96 -5.71
C THR A 23 56.07 -5.06 -6.57
N SER A 24 55.96 -4.85 -7.88
CA SER A 24 56.55 -5.49 -9.06
C SER A 24 57.88 -6.26 -8.91
N LEU A 25 58.01 -7.39 -9.63
CA LEU A 25 59.18 -7.63 -10.50
C LEU A 25 58.89 -8.70 -11.59
N ASN A 26 59.43 -8.44 -12.78
CA ASN A 26 59.43 -9.26 -14.01
C ASN A 26 60.20 -10.59 -13.87
N LEU A 27 59.78 -11.63 -14.64
CA LEU A 27 60.62 -12.32 -15.67
C LEU A 27 59.92 -13.55 -16.32
N SER A 28 59.67 -13.42 -17.62
CA SER A 28 59.87 -14.38 -18.73
C SER A 28 59.67 -15.91 -18.54
N HIS A 29 58.76 -16.53 -19.31
CA HIS A 29 59.08 -17.35 -20.51
C HIS A 29 57.86 -18.13 -21.06
N ASN A 30 57.57 -17.90 -22.35
CA ASN A 30 56.98 -18.76 -23.40
C ASN A 30 56.20 -20.04 -23.06
N ARG A 31 54.97 -20.18 -23.59
CA ARG A 31 54.65 -20.82 -24.90
C ARG A 31 53.14 -20.83 -25.23
N HIS A 32 52.83 -20.34 -26.44
CA HIS A 32 51.77 -20.67 -27.41
C HIS A 32 50.31 -20.96 -26.96
N PHE A 33 49.33 -20.19 -27.46
CA PHE A 33 48.63 -20.46 -28.75
C PHE A 33 47.65 -19.32 -29.17
N SER A 34 47.71 -19.00 -30.47
CA SER A 34 46.71 -18.40 -31.39
C SER A 34 46.09 -17.00 -31.17
N MET A 35 46.41 -16.09 -32.11
CA MET A 35 45.78 -14.78 -32.36
C MET A 35 44.63 -14.87 -33.38
N ALA A 36 43.59 -14.04 -33.19
CA ALA A 36 42.81 -13.36 -34.24
C ALA A 36 42.12 -12.10 -33.64
N PRO A 37 41.79 -11.06 -34.43
CA PRO A 37 42.12 -9.67 -34.09
C PRO A 37 41.01 -8.85 -33.41
N LEU A 38 41.44 -7.95 -32.51
CA LEU A 38 40.63 -6.89 -31.91
C LEU A 38 40.23 -5.85 -32.97
N ARG A 39 38.92 -5.65 -33.19
CA ARG A 39 38.38 -4.45 -33.83
C ARG A 39 38.17 -3.37 -32.76
N GLN A 40 38.82 -2.23 -32.91
CA GLN A 40 38.48 -1.00 -32.18
C GLN A 40 37.14 -0.46 -32.71
N THR A 41 36.15 -0.33 -31.84
CA THR A 41 34.97 0.50 -32.05
C THR A 41 34.99 1.61 -31.01
N LEU A 42 35.18 2.85 -31.48
CA LEU A 42 34.89 4.05 -30.68
C LEU A 42 33.38 4.05 -30.37
N GLY A 43 33.03 3.86 -29.10
CA GLY A 43 31.67 4.11 -28.61
C GLY A 43 31.49 5.60 -28.36
N ALA A 44 30.69 6.27 -29.19
CA ALA A 44 30.14 7.57 -28.84
C ALA A 44 29.03 7.34 -27.79
N ALA A 45 29.26 7.80 -26.57
CA ALA A 45 28.24 7.82 -25.53
C ALA A 45 27.16 8.84 -25.92
N VAL A 46 26.01 8.35 -26.38
CA VAL A 46 24.80 9.14 -26.49
C VAL A 46 24.21 9.23 -25.10
N PHE A 47 24.40 10.37 -24.43
CA PHE A 47 23.58 10.74 -23.28
C PHE A 47 22.16 11.00 -23.81
N VAL A 48 21.30 10.00 -23.73
CA VAL A 48 19.85 10.24 -23.78
C VAL A 48 19.51 10.84 -22.43
N ALA A 49 19.32 12.16 -22.39
CA ALA A 49 18.60 12.77 -21.28
C ALA A 49 17.18 12.23 -21.33
N SER A 50 16.88 11.24 -20.49
CA SER A 50 15.52 10.79 -20.22
C SER A 50 14.79 11.97 -19.60
N ALA A 51 14.06 12.75 -20.39
CA ALA A 51 13.05 13.63 -19.83
C ALA A 51 12.06 12.70 -19.13
N ALA A 52 12.01 12.74 -17.79
CA ALA A 52 11.02 12.00 -17.02
C ALA A 52 9.64 12.41 -17.55
N VAL A 53 8.96 11.47 -18.20
CA VAL A 53 7.58 11.68 -18.62
C VAL A 53 6.76 11.65 -17.35
N ALA A 54 6.01 12.71 -17.07
CA ALA A 54 5.14 12.75 -15.90
C ALA A 54 4.22 11.52 -15.89
N ALA A 55 4.03 10.93 -14.70
CA ALA A 55 3.10 9.83 -14.52
C ALA A 55 1.71 10.21 -15.07
N LYS A 56 0.98 9.24 -15.61
CA LYS A 56 -0.37 9.49 -16.11
C LYS A 56 -1.27 9.88 -14.93
N TYR A 57 -2.08 10.92 -15.12
CA TYR A 57 -2.94 11.47 -14.07
C TYR A 57 -2.18 12.02 -12.84
N ASP A 58 -0.97 12.56 -13.07
CA ASP A 58 -0.10 13.10 -12.01
C ASP A 58 -0.75 14.15 -11.10
N GLN A 59 -1.81 14.85 -11.56
CA GLN A 59 -2.55 15.80 -10.75
C GLN A 59 -3.16 15.19 -9.48
N TYR A 60 -3.38 13.86 -9.45
CA TYR A 60 -3.91 13.17 -8.28
C TYR A 60 -2.82 12.60 -7.36
N ILE A 61 -1.56 12.51 -7.81
CA ILE A 61 -0.48 11.96 -7.00
C ILE A 61 -0.21 12.88 -5.80
N LEU A 62 -0.41 12.34 -4.60
CA LEU A 62 -0.25 13.07 -3.34
C LEU A 62 1.20 13.07 -2.84
N ALA A 63 2.08 12.23 -3.38
CA ALA A 63 3.51 12.24 -3.08
C ALA A 63 4.12 13.63 -3.34
N PRO A 64 4.95 14.18 -2.44
CA PRO A 64 5.55 15.48 -2.68
C PRO A 64 6.58 15.41 -3.82
N SER A 65 6.74 16.50 -4.57
CA SER A 65 7.74 16.63 -5.64
C SER A 65 9.17 16.90 -5.13
N SER A 66 9.30 17.14 -3.83
CA SER A 66 10.56 17.40 -3.14
C SER A 66 10.49 16.78 -1.76
N ARG A 67 11.63 16.33 -1.25
CA ARG A 67 11.73 15.87 0.13
C ARG A 67 11.85 16.99 1.14
N SER A 68 11.96 18.24 0.72
CA SER A 68 11.95 19.42 1.60
C SER A 68 10.55 20.02 1.59
N LEU A 69 9.84 19.89 2.71
CA LEU A 69 8.46 20.33 2.87
C LEU A 69 8.37 21.52 3.82
N HIS A 70 7.46 22.42 3.52
CA HIS A 70 7.13 23.59 4.34
C HIS A 70 5.64 23.59 4.66
N PRO A 71 5.23 24.19 5.79
CA PRO A 71 3.82 24.42 6.10
C PRO A 71 3.04 25.03 4.95
N ALA A 72 1.84 24.53 4.67
CA ALA A 72 0.98 25.12 3.65
C ALA A 72 0.25 26.35 4.19
N SER A 73 -0.17 26.30 5.45
CA SER A 73 -0.90 27.40 6.10
C SER A 73 -0.71 27.41 7.62
N VAL A 74 -1.11 28.52 8.25
CA VAL A 74 -1.29 28.60 9.70
C VAL A 74 -2.68 28.10 10.04
N TYR A 75 -2.77 27.11 10.91
CA TYR A 75 -4.04 26.59 11.42
C TYR A 75 -4.56 27.43 12.58
N GLU A 76 -3.72 27.67 13.60
CA GLU A 76 -4.08 28.44 14.79
C GLU A 76 -2.85 29.15 15.39
N VAL A 77 -3.07 30.31 16.02
CA VAL A 77 -2.07 31.02 16.82
C VAL A 77 -2.63 31.27 18.20
N ASN A 78 -1.86 30.93 19.23
CA ASN A 78 -2.16 31.22 20.63
C ASN A 78 -1.05 32.09 21.24
N GLY A 79 -1.41 33.10 22.02
CA GLY A 79 -0.45 34.07 22.57
C GLY A 79 0.13 35.02 21.51
N THR A 80 1.38 35.45 21.71
CA THR A 80 2.00 36.52 20.90
C THR A 80 3.00 35.96 19.89
N VAL A 81 2.50 35.59 18.70
CA VAL A 81 3.34 35.23 17.53
C VAL A 81 3.11 36.23 16.41
N SER A 82 4.11 37.04 16.06
CA SER A 82 4.04 37.95 14.92
C SER A 82 4.69 37.32 13.70
N GLY A 83 4.05 37.39 12.53
CA GLY A 83 4.65 36.90 11.29
C GLY A 83 4.54 35.39 11.06
N ALA A 84 3.68 34.66 11.78
CA ALA A 84 3.48 33.20 11.62
C ALA A 84 3.29 32.76 10.16
N ASN A 85 2.48 33.48 9.37
CA ASN A 85 2.24 33.17 7.95
C ASN A 85 3.50 33.23 7.08
N SER A 86 4.55 33.92 7.51
CA SER A 86 5.81 34.02 6.77
C SER A 86 6.58 32.69 6.70
N LEU A 87 6.24 31.69 7.53
CA LEU A 87 6.84 30.35 7.47
C LEU A 87 6.12 29.40 6.53
N THR A 88 5.06 29.86 5.86
CA THR A 88 4.24 29.02 4.97
C THR A 88 4.66 29.17 3.52
N THR A 89 4.32 28.18 2.68
CA THR A 89 4.56 28.21 1.23
C THR A 89 3.86 29.36 0.52
N SER A 90 2.86 29.99 1.14
CA SER A 90 2.19 31.18 0.61
C SER A 90 3.01 32.47 0.74
N SER A 91 4.14 32.43 1.46
CA SER A 91 5.03 33.58 1.61
C SER A 91 5.90 33.77 0.35
N ASN A 92 5.86 34.97 -0.24
CA ASN A 92 6.68 35.33 -1.41
C ASN A 92 8.15 35.65 -1.04
N SER A 93 8.76 34.91 -0.12
CA SER A 93 10.16 35.16 0.25
C SER A 93 11.09 34.75 -0.90
N THR A 94 11.94 35.67 -1.33
CA THR A 94 12.86 35.45 -2.47
C THR A 94 14.07 34.60 -2.12
N ASP A 95 14.36 34.42 -0.82
CA ASP A 95 15.45 33.61 -0.27
C ASP A 95 14.94 32.38 0.51
N GLY A 96 13.62 32.13 0.50
CA GLY A 96 12.98 31.02 1.22
C GLY A 96 12.87 31.22 2.73
N ARG A 97 13.19 32.41 3.26
CA ARG A 97 13.14 32.72 4.70
C ARG A 97 11.99 33.65 5.06
N GLY A 98 11.27 33.29 6.11
CA GLY A 98 10.30 34.13 6.80
C GLY A 98 10.88 34.79 8.04
N SER A 99 9.99 35.33 8.87
CA SER A 99 10.28 35.90 10.19
C SER A 99 9.02 35.77 11.06
N ALA A 100 8.93 34.67 11.79
CA ALA A 100 7.92 34.46 12.83
C ALA A 100 8.56 34.66 14.20
N ILE A 101 8.14 35.71 14.91
CA ILE A 101 8.68 36.07 16.20
C ILE A 101 7.69 35.68 17.28
N PHE A 102 8.10 34.75 18.13
CA PHE A 102 7.38 34.30 19.32
C PHE A 102 7.80 35.18 20.50
N ARG A 103 6.86 35.61 21.34
CA ARG A 103 7.14 36.40 22.54
C ARG A 103 6.32 35.92 23.72
N GLY A 104 6.98 35.69 24.85
CA GLY A 104 6.32 35.11 26.02
C GLY A 104 5.71 33.72 25.70
N PRO A 105 4.92 33.16 26.62
CA PRO A 105 4.16 31.94 26.34
C PRO A 105 3.25 32.12 25.10
N SER A 106 3.57 31.40 24.03
CA SER A 106 2.91 31.52 22.73
C SER A 106 3.10 30.25 21.91
N ALA A 107 2.18 29.97 20.99
CA ALA A 107 2.25 28.81 20.12
C ALA A 107 1.61 29.10 18.76
N VAL A 108 2.02 28.34 17.75
CA VAL A 108 1.38 28.33 16.43
C VAL A 108 1.29 26.88 15.94
N ALA A 109 0.11 26.47 15.50
CA ALA A 109 -0.10 25.22 14.79
C ALA A 109 -0.10 25.49 13.29
N TYR A 110 0.73 24.74 12.56
CA TYR A 110 0.84 24.78 11.11
C TYR A 110 0.12 23.57 10.50
N ASP A 111 -0.59 23.79 9.38
CA ASP A 111 -1.20 22.73 8.57
C ASP A 111 -0.40 22.54 7.28
N PHE A 112 0.02 21.31 7.00
CA PHE A 112 0.68 20.93 5.74
C PHE A 112 -0.31 20.67 4.59
N GLY A 113 -1.60 20.71 4.85
CA GLY A 113 -2.70 20.51 3.91
C GLY A 113 -3.00 19.03 3.62
N LYS A 114 -2.07 18.14 3.95
CA LYS A 114 -2.15 16.69 3.81
C LYS A 114 -1.27 16.02 4.87
N ASN A 115 -1.50 14.74 5.11
CA ASN A 115 -0.63 13.94 5.96
C ASN A 115 0.77 13.84 5.31
N ILE A 116 1.81 14.00 6.13
CA ILE A 116 3.21 13.87 5.76
C ILE A 116 3.95 13.09 6.84
N ALA A 117 5.23 12.76 6.63
CA ALA A 117 6.08 12.19 7.67
C ALA A 117 7.52 12.68 7.51
N GLY A 118 8.28 12.74 8.59
CA GLY A 118 9.72 12.99 8.52
C GLY A 118 10.35 13.83 9.64
N LEU A 119 11.56 14.32 9.35
CA LEU A 119 12.41 15.05 10.30
C LEU A 119 12.18 16.55 10.22
N VAL A 120 11.89 17.20 11.35
CA VAL A 120 11.77 18.66 11.42
C VAL A 120 13.12 19.33 11.66
N THR A 121 13.39 20.37 10.89
CA THR A 121 14.45 21.35 11.10
C THR A 121 13.83 22.74 11.22
N LEU A 122 14.15 23.45 12.29
CA LEU A 122 13.87 24.88 12.44
C LEU A 122 15.12 25.68 12.09
N GLN A 123 14.98 26.67 11.21
CA GLN A 123 15.99 27.71 11.06
C GLN A 123 15.61 28.87 11.99
N VAL A 124 16.46 29.14 12.96
CA VAL A 124 16.28 30.18 13.96
C VAL A 124 17.13 31.40 13.60
N GLY A 125 16.53 32.58 13.75
CA GLY A 125 17.19 33.88 13.62
C GLY A 125 17.52 34.49 14.97
N ASP A 126 17.13 35.75 15.19
CA ASP A 126 17.39 36.46 16.44
C ASP A 126 16.70 35.79 17.64
N VAL A 127 17.42 35.67 18.76
CA VAL A 127 16.93 35.01 19.97
C VAL A 127 17.50 35.69 21.22
N ASP A 128 16.65 35.84 22.24
CA ASP A 128 17.07 36.28 23.58
C ASP A 128 17.87 35.17 24.31
N GLU A 129 18.44 35.45 25.48
CA GLU A 129 19.13 34.42 26.27
C GLU A 129 18.13 33.40 26.87
N ASP A 130 18.54 32.13 26.99
CA ASP A 130 17.79 31.05 27.68
C ASP A 130 16.37 30.81 27.11
N GLN A 131 16.26 30.69 25.78
CA GLN A 131 14.99 30.46 25.08
C GLN A 131 14.80 29.01 24.66
N TYR A 132 13.56 28.54 24.68
CA TYR A 132 13.19 27.19 24.29
C TYR A 132 12.02 27.21 23.32
N ILE A 133 12.08 26.34 22.31
CA ILE A 133 10.97 26.10 21.38
C ILE A 133 10.67 24.61 21.29
N GLY A 134 9.41 24.26 21.56
CA GLY A 134 8.86 22.92 21.58
C GLY A 134 8.13 22.56 20.30
N LEU A 135 8.07 21.27 19.98
CA LEU A 135 7.41 20.72 18.81
C LEU A 135 6.40 19.65 19.24
N THR A 136 5.17 19.76 18.76
CA THR A 136 4.15 18.70 18.86
C THR A 136 3.54 18.36 17.51
N TYR A 137 3.11 17.11 17.34
CA TYR A 137 2.67 16.55 16.06
C TYR A 137 1.30 15.87 16.18
N THR A 138 0.41 16.11 15.23
CA THR A 138 -0.89 15.43 15.17
C THR A 138 -1.33 15.15 13.74
N GLU A 139 -2.02 14.04 13.51
CA GLU A 139 -2.64 13.73 12.21
C GLU A 139 -4.03 14.37 12.08
N SER A 140 -4.79 14.40 13.17
CA SER A 140 -6.13 15.01 13.25
C SER A 140 -6.07 16.35 13.95
N SER A 141 -6.90 17.28 13.49
CA SER A 141 -7.03 18.59 14.13
C SER A 141 -7.73 18.53 15.50
N LEU A 142 -8.32 17.40 15.88
CA LEU A 142 -8.97 17.23 17.19
C LEU A 142 -7.99 17.23 18.36
N TRP A 143 -6.76 16.77 18.13
CA TRP A 143 -5.79 16.53 19.20
C TRP A 143 -4.63 17.52 19.19
N ILE A 144 -4.69 18.57 18.35
CA ILE A 144 -3.70 19.65 18.35
C ILE A 144 -3.58 20.20 19.77
N SER A 145 -2.39 20.10 20.33
CA SER A 145 -2.12 20.47 21.71
C SER A 145 -0.70 20.99 21.88
N SER A 146 -0.53 21.93 22.81
CA SER A 146 0.80 22.35 23.28
C SER A 146 1.38 21.43 24.35
N GLU A 147 0.59 20.49 24.87
CA GLU A 147 0.98 19.58 25.95
C GLU A 147 1.72 18.34 25.44
N GLY A 148 1.38 17.85 24.24
CA GLY A 148 1.94 16.63 23.67
C GLY A 148 1.49 16.37 22.24
N CYS A 149 2.04 15.31 21.65
CA CYS A 149 1.71 14.83 20.31
C CYS A 149 0.61 13.76 20.39
N ASP A 150 0.07 13.37 19.22
CA ASP A 150 -0.70 12.13 19.08
C ASP A 150 0.04 10.96 19.75
N ALA A 151 -0.67 10.00 20.31
CA ALA A 151 -0.07 8.95 21.12
C ALA A 151 0.49 7.81 20.25
N THR A 152 1.59 7.20 20.69
CA THR A 152 1.98 5.84 20.24
C THR A 152 1.72 4.78 21.32
N ALA A 153 1.57 5.17 22.59
CA ALA A 153 1.31 4.31 23.74
C ALA A 153 -0.19 4.13 24.06
N ASP A 154 -0.54 3.12 24.87
CA ASP A 154 -1.94 2.70 25.12
C ASP A 154 -2.73 3.73 25.93
N ALA A 155 -2.05 4.68 26.59
CA ALA A 155 -2.64 5.75 27.38
C ALA A 155 -1.73 6.99 27.39
N GLY A 156 -2.33 8.18 27.47
CA GLY A 156 -1.61 9.46 27.49
C GLY A 156 -1.27 9.98 26.09
N LEU A 157 -0.50 11.07 26.07
CA LEU A 157 0.04 11.68 24.85
C LEU A 157 1.53 11.38 24.73
N ASP A 158 2.11 11.60 23.57
CA ASP A 158 3.56 11.58 23.38
C ASP A 158 4.16 12.94 23.78
N GLU A 159 5.37 12.95 24.35
CA GLU A 159 6.02 14.19 24.78
C GLU A 159 6.36 15.16 23.65
N ALA A 160 6.31 16.45 23.97
CA ALA A 160 6.81 17.50 23.10
C ALA A 160 8.35 17.47 23.06
N LEU A 161 8.92 17.67 21.88
CA LEU A 161 10.38 17.76 21.71
C LEU A 161 10.83 19.20 21.86
N TRP A 162 11.82 19.48 22.71
CA TRP A 162 12.27 20.84 23.01
C TRP A 162 13.68 21.10 22.50
N PHE A 163 13.85 22.21 21.78
CA PHE A 163 15.17 22.78 21.51
C PHE A 163 15.50 23.84 22.55
N HIS A 164 16.68 23.72 23.18
CA HIS A 164 17.31 24.86 23.84
C HIS A 164 18.03 25.69 22.79
N VAL A 165 17.56 26.91 22.57
CA VAL A 165 18.01 27.79 21.49
C VAL A 165 18.99 28.82 22.02
N THR A 166 20.26 28.62 21.69
CA THR A 166 21.39 29.41 22.19
C THR A 166 21.88 30.47 21.22
N GLY A 167 21.34 30.51 20.00
CA GLY A 167 21.68 31.50 18.98
C GLY A 167 21.04 31.19 17.62
N PRO A 168 21.27 32.03 16.60
CA PRO A 168 20.83 31.76 15.24
C PRO A 168 21.46 30.49 14.68
N GLY A 169 20.69 29.69 13.92
CA GLY A 169 21.18 28.44 13.34
C GLY A 169 20.10 27.43 12.97
N ASN A 170 20.51 26.24 12.57
CA ASN A 170 19.61 25.13 12.27
C ASN A 170 19.48 24.20 13.49
N TYR A 171 18.25 23.98 13.93
CA TYR A 171 17.89 23.08 15.01
C TYR A 171 17.08 21.92 14.42
N THR A 172 17.66 20.72 14.40
CA THR A 172 17.03 19.53 13.80
C THR A 172 16.77 18.50 14.87
N VAL A 173 15.58 17.87 14.82
CA VAL A 173 15.26 16.77 15.74
C VAL A 173 16.22 15.61 15.49
N GLU A 174 16.55 14.85 16.54
CA GLU A 174 17.37 13.66 16.36
C GLU A 174 16.67 12.65 15.46
N ARG A 175 17.44 11.80 14.77
CA ARG A 175 16.88 10.84 13.80
C ARG A 175 15.86 9.87 14.41
N GLN A 176 16.08 9.43 15.65
CA GLN A 176 15.13 8.60 16.40
C GLN A 176 13.82 9.32 16.75
N HIS A 177 13.79 10.65 16.69
CA HIS A 177 12.59 11.45 16.89
C HIS A 177 12.05 11.98 15.56
N GLU A 178 12.38 11.32 14.43
CA GLU A 178 11.59 11.54 13.22
C GLU A 178 10.14 11.19 13.54
N ARG A 179 9.23 12.12 13.27
CA ARG A 179 7.82 11.80 13.44
C ARG A 179 7.40 11.00 12.22
N GLY A 180 6.66 9.93 12.50
CA GLY A 180 5.84 9.24 11.53
C GLY A 180 4.80 10.14 10.90
N ALA A 181 3.62 9.62 10.60
CA ALA A 181 2.58 10.45 10.02
C ALA A 181 2.14 11.60 10.95
N PHE A 182 2.03 12.80 10.38
CA PHE A 182 1.40 13.99 10.94
C PHE A 182 0.96 14.94 9.83
N ARG A 183 -0.11 15.69 10.07
CA ARG A 183 -0.56 16.79 9.20
C ARG A 183 -0.31 18.15 9.84
N TYR A 184 -0.41 18.20 11.17
CA TYR A 184 -0.25 19.42 11.94
C TYR A 184 1.02 19.37 12.77
N LEU A 185 1.79 20.46 12.72
CA LEU A 185 2.98 20.67 13.53
C LEU A 185 2.79 21.95 14.34
N SER A 186 2.84 21.85 15.67
CA SER A 186 2.81 23.03 16.53
C SER A 186 4.21 23.41 16.98
N LEU A 187 4.52 24.71 16.90
CA LEU A 187 5.69 25.30 17.55
C LEU A 187 5.25 26.00 18.83
N ILE A 188 5.91 25.70 19.94
CA ILE A 188 5.50 26.12 21.29
C ILE A 188 6.65 26.88 21.93
N HIS A 189 6.46 28.14 22.26
CA HIS A 189 7.39 28.94 23.03
C HIS A 189 6.84 29.12 24.45
N ASN A 190 7.55 28.66 25.47
CA ASN A 190 7.07 28.67 26.86
C ASN A 190 7.90 29.56 27.81
N THR A 191 8.81 30.37 27.27
CA THR A 191 9.66 31.27 28.07
C THR A 191 9.15 32.72 28.01
N THR A 192 9.85 33.66 28.64
CA THR A 192 9.44 35.08 28.73
C THR A 192 10.04 36.00 27.67
N GLY A 193 11.08 35.55 26.96
CA GLY A 193 11.79 36.33 25.94
C GLY A 193 11.20 36.20 24.55
N GLY A 194 12.01 36.49 23.54
CA GLY A 194 11.68 36.36 22.14
C GLY A 194 12.58 35.37 21.39
N ILE A 195 11.97 34.63 20.45
CA ILE A 195 12.66 33.81 19.46
C ILE A 195 12.09 34.09 18.07
N GLU A 196 12.97 34.34 17.11
CA GLU A 196 12.65 34.39 15.69
C GLU A 196 12.88 33.02 15.05
N VAL A 197 11.84 32.46 14.46
CA VAL A 197 11.94 31.33 13.52
C VAL A 197 11.87 31.91 12.11
N GLN A 198 12.83 31.56 11.27
CA GLN A 198 12.92 31.98 9.87
C GLN A 198 12.40 30.91 8.92
N GLN A 199 12.44 29.63 9.30
CA GLN A 199 11.95 28.54 8.46
C GLN A 199 11.53 27.32 9.28
N VAL A 200 10.46 26.66 8.86
CA VAL A 200 10.13 25.29 9.24
C VAL A 200 10.33 24.41 8.02
N ASN A 201 11.24 23.45 8.11
CA ASN A 201 11.48 22.48 7.04
C ASN A 201 11.28 21.06 7.58
N VAL A 202 10.52 20.24 6.86
CA VAL A 202 10.41 18.80 7.13
C VAL A 202 11.11 18.06 6.01
N ARG A 203 12.10 17.22 6.35
CA ARG A 203 12.69 16.27 5.42
C ARG A 203 11.77 15.04 5.34
N PHE A 204 11.05 14.88 4.23
CA PHE A 204 10.18 13.74 3.94
C PHE A 204 11.01 12.45 3.83
N THR A 205 10.83 11.54 4.78
CA THR A 205 11.60 10.30 4.91
C THR A 205 10.97 9.04 4.32
N PRO A 206 9.66 8.96 4.03
CA PRO A 206 9.09 7.78 3.38
C PRO A 206 9.73 7.47 2.03
N MET A 207 9.64 6.19 1.63
CA MET A 207 10.34 5.63 0.47
C MET A 207 11.85 5.93 0.51
N PRO A 208 12.59 5.50 1.54
CA PRO A 208 13.99 5.90 1.76
C PRO A 208 14.95 5.46 0.63
N HIS A 209 14.56 4.45 -0.14
CA HIS A 209 15.34 3.88 -1.23
C HIS A 209 15.09 4.58 -2.58
N TYR A 210 14.09 5.47 -2.68
CA TYR A 210 13.86 6.30 -3.86
C TYR A 210 14.75 7.53 -3.85
N ALA A 211 15.25 7.95 -5.01
CA ALA A 211 15.89 9.26 -5.12
C ALA A 211 14.88 10.40 -4.92
N ASP A 212 15.38 11.60 -4.61
CA ASP A 212 14.55 12.75 -4.26
C ASP A 212 13.57 13.17 -5.37
N ASP A 213 13.93 12.93 -6.63
CA ASP A 213 13.13 13.22 -7.83
C ASP A 213 12.17 12.10 -8.24
N GLN A 214 12.20 10.94 -7.57
CA GLN A 214 11.43 9.75 -7.94
C GLN A 214 10.16 9.50 -7.12
N LEU A 215 9.87 10.35 -6.12
CA LEU A 215 8.71 10.15 -5.23
C LEU A 215 7.36 10.11 -5.95
N ARG A 216 7.30 10.68 -7.16
CA ARG A 216 6.07 10.77 -7.98
C ARG A 216 6.09 9.81 -9.18
N ASP A 217 7.08 8.93 -9.27
CA ASP A 217 7.25 7.98 -10.38
C ASP A 217 6.36 6.74 -10.17
N TYR A 218 5.05 6.95 -10.15
CA TYR A 218 4.09 5.85 -10.02
C TYR A 218 4.08 5.05 -11.32
N THR A 219 4.20 3.72 -11.20
CA THR A 219 4.19 2.78 -12.34
C THR A 219 2.78 2.38 -12.75
N GLY A 220 1.79 2.60 -11.88
CA GLY A 220 0.38 2.45 -12.19
C GLY A 220 -0.46 3.70 -11.96
N TYR A 221 -1.69 3.65 -12.44
CA TYR A 221 -2.63 4.77 -12.44
C TYR A 221 -4.08 4.27 -12.49
N PHE A 222 -5.00 5.12 -12.05
CA PHE A 222 -6.45 4.91 -12.17
C PHE A 222 -7.16 6.23 -12.48
N HIS A 223 -8.23 6.16 -13.27
CA HIS A 223 -9.17 7.25 -13.51
C HIS A 223 -10.54 6.72 -13.94
N CYS A 224 -11.62 7.34 -13.47
CA CYS A 224 -12.99 7.14 -13.92
C CYS A 224 -13.79 8.45 -13.90
N ASP A 225 -15.08 8.39 -14.29
CA ASP A 225 -16.01 9.54 -14.24
C ASP A 225 -16.56 9.87 -12.83
N ASP A 226 -16.00 9.26 -11.78
CA ASP A 226 -16.31 9.55 -10.38
C ASP A 226 -15.08 10.12 -9.67
N GLU A 227 -15.09 11.45 -9.45
CA GLU A 227 -13.98 12.18 -8.84
C GLU A 227 -13.64 11.69 -7.42
N LEU A 228 -14.62 11.19 -6.67
CA LEU A 228 -14.35 10.65 -5.35
C LEU A 228 -13.52 9.37 -5.44
N LEU A 229 -13.89 8.46 -6.35
CA LEU A 229 -13.15 7.20 -6.54
C LEU A 229 -11.73 7.44 -7.06
N ASN A 230 -11.55 8.44 -7.92
CA ASN A 230 -10.22 8.90 -8.34
C ASN A 230 -9.38 9.26 -7.10
N ARG A 231 -9.88 10.17 -6.24
CA ARG A 231 -9.18 10.59 -5.02
C ARG A 231 -8.91 9.41 -4.06
N VAL A 232 -9.87 8.50 -3.92
CA VAL A 232 -9.74 7.30 -3.07
C VAL A 232 -8.57 6.43 -3.50
N TRP A 233 -8.41 6.20 -4.80
CA TRP A 233 -7.30 5.39 -5.33
C TRP A 233 -5.93 5.98 -4.97
N TYR A 234 -5.73 7.28 -5.22
CA TYR A 234 -4.42 7.92 -4.95
C TYR A 234 -4.14 8.13 -3.46
N ALA A 235 -5.18 8.30 -2.63
CA ALA A 235 -5.02 8.32 -1.19
C ALA A 235 -4.54 6.96 -0.64
N GLY A 236 -5.01 5.86 -1.22
CA GLY A 236 -4.55 4.53 -0.84
C GLY A 236 -3.10 4.27 -1.24
N ALA A 237 -2.74 4.62 -2.48
CA ALA A 237 -1.35 4.57 -2.95
C ALA A 237 -0.41 5.42 -2.06
N TYR A 238 -0.82 6.65 -1.72
CA TYR A 238 -0.03 7.53 -0.86
C TYR A 238 0.04 7.06 0.59
N THR A 239 -0.99 6.39 1.10
CA THR A 239 -0.97 5.76 2.43
C THR A 239 0.15 4.73 2.51
N ASN A 240 0.22 3.79 1.56
CA ASN A 240 1.31 2.81 1.49
C ASN A 240 2.67 3.49 1.32
N GLN A 241 2.74 4.55 0.53
CA GLN A 241 3.97 5.30 0.36
C GLN A 241 4.51 5.89 1.67
N ILE A 242 3.61 6.42 2.50
CA ILE A 242 3.94 6.96 3.83
C ILE A 242 4.26 5.84 4.84
N CYS A 243 3.69 4.65 4.68
CA CYS A 243 4.00 3.45 5.47
C CYS A 243 5.29 2.71 5.05
N THR A 244 5.95 3.11 3.94
CA THR A 244 7.28 2.58 3.59
C THR A 244 8.38 3.40 4.24
N ILE A 245 9.09 2.82 5.22
CA ILE A 245 10.04 3.53 6.07
C ILE A 245 11.49 3.04 5.95
N ASP A 246 12.42 3.83 6.49
CA ASP A 246 13.80 3.38 6.77
C ASP A 246 13.76 2.33 7.89
N PRO A 247 14.23 1.10 7.65
CA PRO A 247 14.07 0.02 8.61
C PRO A 247 14.87 0.22 9.88
N ASN A 248 15.85 1.14 9.94
CA ASN A 248 16.60 1.47 11.16
C ASN A 248 15.86 2.39 12.12
N HIS A 249 14.70 2.90 11.70
CA HIS A 249 13.86 3.82 12.45
C HIS A 249 12.41 3.32 12.49
N GLY A 250 12.25 2.02 12.73
CA GLY A 250 10.97 1.40 13.07
C GLY A 250 10.74 1.37 14.57
N ASP A 251 9.66 0.66 14.94
CA ASP A 251 9.17 0.45 16.32
C ASP A 251 8.87 1.74 17.10
N ALA A 252 7.61 2.14 17.06
CA ALA A 252 7.04 3.23 17.87
C ALA A 252 6.46 2.73 19.21
N LEU A 253 6.50 1.42 19.50
CA LEU A 253 5.88 0.80 20.67
C LEU A 253 6.84 0.68 21.86
N VAL A 254 7.57 1.75 22.15
CA VAL A 254 8.65 1.75 23.15
C VAL A 254 8.18 1.42 24.58
N HIS A 255 6.88 1.57 24.86
CA HIS A 255 6.25 1.26 26.16
C HIS A 255 5.35 0.02 26.12
N LEU A 256 5.52 -0.85 25.10
CA LEU A 256 4.67 -2.03 24.93
C LEU A 256 4.70 -2.93 26.17
N GLY A 257 3.53 -3.10 26.79
CA GLY A 257 3.37 -3.91 28.01
C GLY A 257 3.71 -3.18 29.31
N GLU A 258 4.21 -1.95 29.24
CA GLU A 258 4.47 -1.08 30.40
C GLU A 258 3.32 -0.08 30.62
N ILE A 259 2.94 0.62 29.55
CA ILE A 259 1.77 1.51 29.51
C ILE A 259 0.62 0.73 28.87
N ASN A 260 -0.53 0.67 29.56
CA ASN A 260 -1.67 -0.12 29.11
C ASN A 260 -3.01 0.62 29.28
N SER A 261 -4.02 0.15 28.57
CA SER A 261 -5.36 0.75 28.46
C SER A 261 -6.14 0.85 29.78
N THR A 262 -5.70 0.16 30.85
CA THR A 262 -6.36 0.20 32.17
C THR A 262 -5.88 1.35 33.06
N GLN A 263 -4.78 2.01 32.69
CA GLN A 263 -4.26 3.16 33.40
C GLN A 263 -5.23 4.34 33.24
N SER A 264 -6.08 4.53 34.27
CA SER A 264 -7.07 5.60 34.32
C SER A 264 -6.43 6.87 34.90
N GLY A 265 -6.34 7.93 34.10
CA GLY A 265 -5.78 9.23 34.49
C GLY A 265 -4.79 9.79 33.47
N SER A 266 -4.36 11.04 33.64
CA SER A 266 -3.25 11.58 32.86
C SER A 266 -1.96 10.90 33.33
N THR A 267 -1.55 9.85 32.63
CA THR A 267 -0.13 9.64 32.39
C THR A 267 0.32 10.93 31.69
N GLY A 268 1.29 11.65 32.27
CA GLY A 268 1.85 12.83 31.58
C GLY A 268 2.37 12.42 30.19
N PRO A 269 2.82 13.37 29.36
CA PRO A 269 3.35 13.03 28.06
C PRO A 269 4.47 11.98 28.17
N ASN A 270 4.36 10.91 27.38
CA ASN A 270 5.26 9.76 27.40
C ASN A 270 6.43 9.99 26.46
N THR A 271 7.61 9.48 26.82
CA THR A 271 8.74 9.44 25.90
C THR A 271 8.40 8.59 24.66
N TRP A 272 8.89 8.99 23.50
CA TRP A 272 8.68 8.25 22.25
C TRP A 272 9.91 8.39 21.35
N TYR A 273 10.25 7.33 20.62
CA TYR A 273 11.37 7.32 19.68
C TYR A 273 11.24 6.10 18.74
N ASN A 274 11.92 6.17 17.60
CA ASN A 274 11.97 5.16 16.55
C ASN A 274 13.45 4.78 16.31
N ASN A 275 13.97 3.86 17.11
CA ASN A 275 15.40 3.49 17.10
C ASN A 275 15.67 2.00 16.92
N MET A 276 14.65 1.23 16.52
CA MET A 276 14.82 -0.20 16.26
C MET A 276 15.01 -0.47 14.77
N THR A 277 15.97 -1.36 14.48
CA THR A 277 16.10 -1.99 13.17
C THR A 277 15.08 -3.14 13.04
N ILE A 278 14.07 -2.96 12.18
CA ILE A 278 12.97 -3.93 12.03
C ILE A 278 13.15 -4.92 10.87
N THR A 279 13.95 -4.55 9.86
CA THR A 279 14.35 -5.44 8.74
C THR A 279 15.83 -5.20 8.39
N ASN A 280 16.46 -6.13 7.66
CA ASN A 280 17.85 -5.98 7.21
C ASN A 280 17.98 -5.28 5.84
N GLY A 281 16.88 -4.75 5.29
CA GLY A 281 16.82 -4.17 3.95
C GLY A 281 17.13 -2.67 3.88
N THR A 282 16.87 -2.07 2.73
CA THR A 282 16.96 -0.61 2.51
C THR A 282 15.64 0.12 2.79
N ALA A 283 14.54 -0.61 2.85
CA ALA A 283 13.19 -0.12 3.12
C ALA A 283 12.35 -1.23 3.75
N ALA A 284 11.32 -0.85 4.51
CA ALA A 284 10.33 -1.78 5.05
C ALA A 284 8.92 -1.22 4.86
N LEU A 285 7.99 -2.06 4.41
CA LEU A 285 6.56 -1.78 4.47
C LEU A 285 6.06 -2.12 5.88
N THR A 286 5.48 -1.14 6.58
CA THR A 286 4.88 -1.31 7.91
C THR A 286 3.37 -1.17 7.88
N ASP A 287 2.71 -1.51 8.99
CA ASP A 287 1.27 -1.34 9.20
C ASP A 287 0.82 0.10 9.02
N GLY A 288 1.42 1.01 9.79
CA GLY A 288 1.09 2.41 9.83
C GLY A 288 2.34 3.26 9.89
N ALA A 289 2.18 4.54 9.62
CA ALA A 289 3.31 5.46 9.58
C ALA A 289 3.58 6.15 10.91
N LYS A 290 2.55 6.42 11.72
CA LYS A 290 2.68 7.02 13.06
C LYS A 290 2.88 5.95 14.13
N ARG A 291 1.89 5.07 14.25
CA ARG A 291 1.75 4.07 15.30
C ARG A 291 2.30 2.72 14.80
N ASP A 292 2.76 1.90 15.74
CA ASP A 292 3.61 0.70 15.61
C ASP A 292 4.87 0.87 14.76
N ARG A 293 4.73 1.17 13.47
CA ARG A 293 5.85 1.19 12.51
C ARG A 293 6.57 -0.16 12.53
N LEU A 294 5.79 -1.24 12.49
CA LEU A 294 6.25 -2.62 12.51
C LEU A 294 5.74 -3.38 11.29
N VAL A 295 6.36 -4.53 11.01
CA VAL A 295 5.87 -5.41 9.95
C VAL A 295 4.73 -6.26 10.49
N TRP A 296 3.54 -6.10 9.92
CA TRP A 296 2.34 -6.88 10.26
C TRP A 296 1.81 -7.58 9.01
N ALA A 297 1.73 -8.91 9.05
CA ALA A 297 1.39 -9.69 7.86
C ALA A 297 -0.08 -9.51 7.42
N GLY A 298 -1.00 -9.32 8.37
CA GLY A 298 -2.41 -9.04 8.06
C GLY A 298 -2.56 -7.77 7.22
N ASP A 299 -1.87 -6.69 7.60
CA ASP A 299 -1.85 -5.43 6.86
C ASP A 299 -1.34 -5.58 5.44
N MET A 300 -0.30 -6.39 5.26
CA MET A 300 0.29 -6.68 3.95
C MET A 300 -0.70 -7.34 2.99
N ALA A 301 -1.67 -8.12 3.49
CA ALA A 301 -2.69 -8.76 2.64
C ALA A 301 -3.58 -7.75 1.90
N ILE A 302 -3.74 -6.54 2.44
CA ILE A 302 -4.45 -5.43 1.77
C ILE A 302 -3.46 -4.46 1.11
N ALA A 303 -2.36 -4.14 1.80
CA ALA A 303 -1.40 -3.12 1.35
C ALA A 303 -0.61 -3.55 0.11
N VAL A 304 -0.19 -4.82 0.00
CA VAL A 304 0.64 -5.30 -1.11
C VAL A 304 -0.09 -5.21 -2.46
N PRO A 305 -1.34 -5.70 -2.61
CA PRO A 305 -2.13 -5.48 -3.83
C PRO A 305 -2.20 -4.00 -4.25
N ALA A 306 -2.47 -3.11 -3.30
CA ALA A 306 -2.58 -1.67 -3.55
C ALA A 306 -1.23 -1.04 -3.95
N LEU A 307 -0.13 -1.48 -3.35
CA LEU A 307 1.23 -1.07 -3.67
C LEU A 307 1.64 -1.52 -5.07
N VAL A 308 1.31 -2.76 -5.48
CA VAL A 308 1.66 -3.31 -6.79
C VAL A 308 1.00 -2.53 -7.93
N VAL A 309 -0.28 -2.16 -7.79
CA VAL A 309 -0.98 -1.40 -8.83
C VAL A 309 -0.61 0.08 -8.87
N SER A 310 0.21 0.57 -7.93
CA SER A 310 0.56 1.99 -7.81
C SER A 310 2.05 2.25 -8.01
N THR A 311 2.89 1.98 -7.01
CA THR A 311 4.35 2.22 -7.09
C THR A 311 5.13 0.99 -7.54
N ASN A 312 4.58 -0.20 -7.35
CA ASN A 312 5.25 -1.48 -7.57
C ASN A 312 6.57 -1.63 -6.76
N ASP A 313 6.59 -1.09 -5.54
CA ASP A 313 7.70 -1.16 -4.57
C ASP A 313 7.85 -2.55 -3.92
N LEU A 314 8.14 -3.57 -4.72
CA LEU A 314 8.25 -4.95 -4.22
C LEU A 314 9.43 -5.18 -3.28
N ILE A 315 10.47 -4.33 -3.32
CA ILE A 315 11.64 -4.47 -2.43
C ILE A 315 11.28 -4.26 -0.95
N SER A 316 10.37 -3.33 -0.64
CA SER A 316 9.91 -3.15 0.74
C SER A 316 9.11 -4.35 1.23
N VAL A 317 8.33 -4.99 0.35
CA VAL A 317 7.59 -6.24 0.60
C VAL A 317 8.55 -7.40 0.87
N THR A 318 9.56 -7.62 0.03
CA THR A 318 10.58 -8.66 0.23
C THR A 318 11.26 -8.52 1.58
N ASN A 319 11.75 -7.31 1.90
CA ASN A 319 12.45 -7.05 3.16
C ASN A 319 11.55 -7.29 4.40
N SER A 320 10.28 -6.91 4.31
CA SER A 320 9.30 -7.14 5.36
C SER A 320 9.00 -8.63 5.55
N LEU A 321 8.74 -9.39 4.49
CA LEU A 321 8.53 -10.85 4.57
C LEU A 321 9.77 -11.58 5.11
N ASP A 322 10.96 -11.20 4.65
CA ASP A 322 12.22 -11.76 5.14
C ASP A 322 12.38 -11.58 6.65
N SER A 323 11.96 -10.43 7.19
CA SER A 323 12.01 -10.18 8.63
C SER A 323 11.08 -11.11 9.42
N LEU A 324 9.89 -11.42 8.90
CA LEU A 324 8.94 -12.34 9.54
C LEU A 324 9.44 -13.78 9.52
N PHE A 325 9.97 -14.24 8.38
CA PHE A 325 10.59 -15.56 8.26
C PHE A 325 11.86 -15.69 9.11
N GLY A 326 12.60 -14.60 9.31
CA GLY A 326 13.73 -14.56 10.23
C GLY A 326 13.35 -14.85 11.70
N LEU A 327 12.07 -14.73 12.04
CA LEU A 327 11.51 -15.04 13.36
C LEU A 327 10.80 -16.40 13.41
N GLN A 328 10.81 -17.18 12.33
CA GLN A 328 10.16 -18.48 12.29
C GLN A 328 10.73 -19.41 13.37
N ASN A 329 9.85 -20.07 14.11
CA ASN A 329 10.26 -21.05 15.11
C ASN A 329 10.86 -22.28 14.43
N ALA A 330 12.17 -22.49 14.62
CA ALA A 330 12.92 -23.58 14.00
C ALA A 330 12.49 -25.00 14.40
N THR A 331 11.65 -25.17 15.43
CA THR A 331 11.17 -26.49 15.90
C THR A 331 9.71 -26.75 15.52
N THR A 332 8.88 -25.71 15.39
CA THR A 332 7.45 -25.86 15.11
C THR A 332 7.03 -25.35 13.74
N GLY A 333 7.82 -24.51 13.08
CA GLY A 333 7.46 -23.82 11.85
C GLY A 333 6.59 -22.58 12.06
N GLN A 334 6.18 -22.28 13.29
CA GLN A 334 5.35 -21.12 13.61
C GLN A 334 6.03 -19.80 13.22
N LEU A 335 5.36 -19.04 12.36
CA LEU A 335 5.64 -17.63 12.08
C LEU A 335 5.01 -16.72 13.16
N PRO A 336 5.59 -15.53 13.41
CA PRO A 336 5.16 -14.64 14.48
C PRO A 336 3.87 -13.89 14.13
N TYR A 337 3.20 -13.34 15.14
CA TYR A 337 2.07 -12.45 14.98
C TYR A 337 2.47 -11.11 14.33
N ALA A 338 3.62 -10.56 14.70
CA ALA A 338 4.18 -9.33 14.17
C ALA A 338 5.72 -9.42 14.11
N GLY A 339 6.34 -8.51 13.36
CA GLY A 339 7.77 -8.44 13.15
C GLY A 339 8.59 -8.05 14.38
N VAL A 340 9.90 -7.85 14.13
CA VAL A 340 10.87 -7.43 15.14
C VAL A 340 10.42 -6.15 15.83
N GLY A 341 10.48 -6.11 17.17
CA GLY A 341 9.96 -5.01 18.01
C GLY A 341 8.73 -5.43 18.80
N PHE A 342 7.93 -6.35 18.25
CA PHE A 342 6.81 -6.92 18.99
C PHE A 342 7.22 -8.13 19.84
N ARG A 343 6.43 -8.41 20.89
CA ARG A 343 6.60 -9.62 21.71
C ARG A 343 6.31 -10.89 20.90
N GLN A 344 7.14 -11.92 21.05
CA GLN A 344 6.96 -13.22 20.38
C GLN A 344 5.60 -13.84 20.77
N THR A 345 4.65 -13.76 19.84
CA THR A 345 3.24 -14.10 20.04
C THR A 345 2.77 -14.87 18.81
N PHE A 346 1.86 -15.81 18.99
CA PHE A 346 1.24 -16.56 17.90
C PHE A 346 -0.18 -16.07 17.64
N SER A 347 -0.52 -15.91 16.37
CA SER A 347 -1.88 -15.71 15.85
C SER A 347 -2.06 -16.67 14.66
N ALA A 348 -3.17 -17.39 14.63
CA ALA A 348 -3.42 -18.37 13.56
C ALA A 348 -3.59 -17.69 12.20
N THR A 349 -4.28 -16.55 12.15
CA THR A 349 -4.52 -15.79 10.92
C THR A 349 -3.26 -15.10 10.43
N TYR A 350 -2.48 -14.44 11.28
CA TYR A 350 -1.24 -13.75 10.87
C TYR A 350 -0.11 -14.70 10.48
N HIS A 351 -0.10 -15.89 11.08
CA HIS A 351 0.73 -16.99 10.60
C HIS A 351 0.42 -17.30 9.12
N LEU A 352 -0.86 -17.41 8.76
CA LEU A 352 -1.30 -17.68 7.40
C LEU A 352 -1.13 -16.47 6.47
N TYR A 353 -1.36 -15.25 6.94
CA TYR A 353 -1.11 -14.03 6.16
C TYR A 353 0.35 -13.89 5.76
N THR A 354 1.29 -14.36 6.59
CA THR A 354 2.72 -14.37 6.22
C THR A 354 2.98 -15.32 5.05
N LEU A 355 2.27 -16.46 4.99
CA LEU A 355 2.35 -17.41 3.89
C LEU A 355 1.70 -16.87 2.61
N ILE A 356 0.54 -16.21 2.74
CA ILE A 356 -0.13 -15.49 1.65
C ILE A 356 0.81 -14.42 1.06
N GLY A 357 1.51 -13.67 1.91
CA GLY A 357 2.45 -12.64 1.46
C GLY A 357 3.57 -13.19 0.56
N VAL A 358 4.06 -14.41 0.77
CA VAL A 358 5.04 -15.05 -0.13
C VAL A 358 4.39 -15.46 -1.45
N ALA A 359 3.17 -15.99 -1.41
CA ALA A 359 2.42 -16.34 -2.62
C ALA A 359 2.12 -15.11 -3.48
N ASP A 360 1.64 -14.04 -2.86
CA ASP A 360 1.37 -12.76 -3.51
C ASP A 360 2.65 -12.13 -4.06
N HIS A 361 3.74 -12.14 -3.29
CA HIS A 361 5.03 -11.67 -3.78
C HIS A 361 5.43 -12.42 -5.06
N TYR A 362 5.33 -13.75 -5.09
CA TYR A 362 5.63 -14.53 -6.30
C TYR A 362 4.64 -14.23 -7.45
N LEU A 363 3.35 -14.11 -7.17
CA LEU A 363 2.33 -13.78 -8.16
C LEU A 363 2.65 -12.45 -8.85
N TYR A 364 3.03 -11.42 -8.11
CA TYR A 364 3.28 -10.09 -8.66
C TYR A 364 4.69 -9.90 -9.24
N SER A 365 5.72 -10.53 -8.65
CA SER A 365 7.12 -10.39 -9.08
C SER A 365 7.54 -11.41 -10.15
N GLY A 366 6.96 -12.61 -10.13
CA GLY A 366 7.49 -13.77 -10.84
C GLY A 366 8.87 -14.24 -10.34
N ASP A 367 9.29 -13.82 -9.15
CA ASP A 367 10.62 -14.16 -8.60
C ASP A 367 10.66 -15.62 -8.11
N MET A 368 11.01 -16.50 -9.04
CA MET A 368 11.18 -17.93 -8.79
C MET A 368 12.35 -18.23 -7.85
N GLU A 369 13.43 -17.44 -7.86
CA GLU A 369 14.59 -17.67 -6.99
C GLU A 369 14.22 -17.40 -5.53
N TYR A 370 13.51 -16.30 -5.28
CA TYR A 370 12.97 -15.99 -3.95
C TYR A 370 12.01 -17.08 -3.47
N LEU A 371 11.06 -17.51 -4.32
CA LEU A 371 10.12 -18.57 -3.97
C LEU A 371 10.84 -19.88 -3.61
N GLN A 372 11.81 -20.31 -4.43
CA GLN A 372 12.61 -21.51 -4.16
C GLN A 372 13.36 -21.40 -2.83
N GLY A 373 13.92 -20.21 -2.53
CA GLY A 373 14.60 -19.94 -1.27
C GLY A 373 13.71 -20.01 -0.04
N LYS A 374 12.40 -19.75 -0.18
CA LYS A 374 11.42 -19.79 0.92
C LYS A 374 10.67 -21.10 1.05
N TRP A 375 10.69 -21.96 0.03
CA TRP A 375 9.72 -23.06 -0.08
C TRP A 375 9.71 -24.04 1.09
N GLU A 376 10.88 -24.43 1.59
CA GLU A 376 10.96 -25.38 2.72
C GLU A 376 10.45 -24.75 4.03
N ASP A 377 10.81 -23.49 4.30
CA ASP A 377 10.31 -22.75 5.46
C ASP A 377 8.79 -22.51 5.36
N TRP A 378 8.32 -22.19 4.15
CA TRP A 378 6.89 -22.03 3.84
C TRP A 378 6.13 -23.33 4.11
N LYS A 379 6.61 -24.48 3.60
CA LYS A 379 6.01 -25.80 3.86
C LYS A 379 6.02 -26.15 5.35
N PHE A 380 7.08 -25.79 6.07
CA PHE A 380 7.17 -26.07 7.50
C PHE A 380 6.11 -25.32 8.31
N ALA A 381 5.91 -24.04 8.00
CA ALA A 381 4.82 -23.24 8.54
C ALA A 381 3.43 -23.79 8.13
N MET A 382 3.23 -24.09 6.85
CA MET A 382 1.97 -24.67 6.38
C MET A 382 1.61 -25.97 7.11
N ASN A 383 2.59 -26.85 7.31
CA ASN A 383 2.41 -28.10 8.05
C ASN A 383 2.03 -27.88 9.52
N TYR A 384 2.50 -26.80 10.14
CA TYR A 384 2.04 -26.42 11.48
C TYR A 384 0.53 -26.17 11.47
N SER A 385 0.03 -25.34 10.54
CA SER A 385 -1.40 -25.04 10.43
C SER A 385 -2.23 -26.28 10.11
N LEU A 386 -1.79 -27.12 9.17
CA LEU A 386 -2.48 -28.39 8.84
C LEU A 386 -2.57 -29.34 10.04
N SER A 387 -1.57 -29.34 10.93
CA SER A 387 -1.57 -30.19 12.13
C SER A 387 -2.61 -29.79 13.19
N THR A 388 -3.22 -28.61 13.03
CA THR A 388 -4.28 -28.10 13.93
C THR A 388 -5.69 -28.44 13.46
N ILE A 389 -5.83 -29.06 12.29
CA ILE A 389 -7.11 -29.62 11.82
C ILE A 389 -7.44 -30.85 12.66
N ASP A 390 -8.59 -30.83 13.33
CA ASP A 390 -9.04 -31.94 14.16
C ASP A 390 -10.11 -32.80 13.46
N ASP A 391 -10.72 -33.73 14.20
CA ASP A 391 -11.69 -34.70 13.66
C ASP A 391 -12.96 -34.03 13.07
N SER A 392 -13.18 -32.73 13.31
CA SER A 392 -14.25 -31.96 12.64
C SER A 392 -13.96 -31.69 11.15
N GLY A 393 -12.71 -31.76 10.73
CA GLY A 393 -12.25 -31.30 9.42
C GLY A 393 -11.92 -29.81 9.35
N LEU A 394 -11.99 -29.08 10.48
CA LEU A 394 -11.62 -27.67 10.60
C LEU A 394 -10.39 -27.50 11.50
N MET A 395 -9.63 -26.44 11.26
CA MET A 395 -8.59 -25.96 12.17
C MET A 395 -9.22 -25.52 13.48
N ASN A 396 -8.70 -26.06 14.58
CA ASN A 396 -9.04 -25.65 15.93
C ASN A 396 -8.10 -24.53 16.42
N VAL A 397 -8.59 -23.30 16.36
CA VAL A 397 -7.85 -22.09 16.77
C VAL A 397 -7.79 -22.02 18.29
N THR A 398 -6.57 -22.05 18.83
CA THR A 398 -6.33 -21.99 20.29
C THR A 398 -5.80 -20.63 20.77
N SER A 399 -5.29 -19.80 19.85
CA SER A 399 -4.84 -18.44 20.16
C SER A 399 -6.00 -17.46 20.03
N SER A 400 -6.06 -16.49 20.94
CA SER A 400 -7.04 -15.40 20.89
C SER A 400 -6.53 -14.16 20.14
N ASN A 401 -5.31 -14.17 19.62
CA ASN A 401 -4.70 -13.00 18.97
C ASN A 401 -5.11 -12.92 17.50
N ASP A 402 -5.58 -11.74 17.10
CA ASP A 402 -5.96 -11.40 15.73
C ASP A 402 -6.04 -9.86 15.59
N TRP A 403 -6.48 -9.34 14.43
CA TRP A 403 -6.52 -7.94 13.96
C TRP A 403 -7.24 -6.90 14.85
N LEU A 404 -7.49 -7.21 16.12
CA LEU A 404 -8.20 -6.45 17.16
C LEU A 404 -9.69 -6.76 17.27
N ARG A 405 -10.13 -7.89 16.70
CA ARG A 405 -11.43 -8.49 16.97
C ARG A 405 -11.52 -9.18 18.34
N PHE A 406 -12.74 -9.47 18.76
CA PHE A 406 -13.04 -10.25 19.96
C PHE A 406 -13.56 -11.65 19.61
N GLY A 407 -13.47 -12.58 20.56
CA GLY A 407 -14.07 -13.91 20.44
C GLY A 407 -13.32 -14.92 19.56
N MET A 408 -12.07 -14.65 19.18
CA MET A 408 -11.25 -15.58 18.41
C MET A 408 -11.02 -16.92 19.15
N GLY A 409 -11.17 -18.03 18.43
CA GLY A 409 -10.95 -19.39 18.94
C GLY A 409 -11.91 -20.44 18.36
N GLY A 410 -11.64 -21.73 18.65
CA GLY A 410 -12.43 -22.87 18.16
C GLY A 410 -12.32 -23.04 16.64
N HIS A 411 -13.35 -23.60 16.00
CA HIS A 411 -13.42 -23.70 14.54
C HIS A 411 -13.88 -22.37 13.93
N ASN A 412 -13.06 -21.34 14.13
CA ASN A 412 -13.34 -20.00 13.67
C ASN A 412 -13.42 -19.93 12.13
N ILE A 413 -14.50 -19.35 11.59
CA ILE A 413 -14.77 -19.30 10.15
C ILE A 413 -13.75 -18.46 9.37
N GLU A 414 -13.32 -17.31 9.90
CA GLU A 414 -12.27 -16.48 9.28
C GLU A 414 -10.98 -17.28 9.13
N ALA A 415 -10.49 -17.85 10.23
CA ALA A 415 -9.22 -18.57 10.23
C ALA A 415 -9.25 -19.81 9.31
N ASN A 416 -10.38 -20.52 9.23
CA ASN A 416 -10.55 -21.66 8.33
C ASN A 416 -10.68 -21.24 6.85
N ALA A 417 -11.33 -20.12 6.56
CA ALA A 417 -11.39 -19.56 5.21
C ALA A 417 -10.00 -19.09 4.74
N ILE A 418 -9.24 -18.41 5.60
CA ILE A 418 -7.85 -18.04 5.30
C ILE A 418 -6.99 -19.29 5.09
N LEU A 419 -7.13 -20.31 5.95
CA LEU A 419 -6.40 -21.58 5.79
C LEU A 419 -6.71 -22.25 4.45
N TYR A 420 -7.99 -22.30 4.06
CA TYR A 420 -8.42 -22.82 2.76
C TYR A 420 -7.77 -22.05 1.61
N ASN A 421 -7.79 -20.70 1.66
CA ASN A 421 -7.10 -19.86 0.67
C ASN A 421 -5.61 -20.18 0.60
N THR A 422 -4.91 -20.20 1.74
CA THR A 422 -3.47 -20.45 1.81
C THR A 422 -3.09 -21.83 1.27
N ILE A 423 -3.93 -22.86 1.48
CA ILE A 423 -3.70 -24.19 0.89
C ILE A 423 -3.78 -24.12 -0.64
N ASN A 424 -4.77 -23.44 -1.21
CA ASN A 424 -4.93 -23.33 -2.66
C ASN A 424 -3.82 -22.49 -3.31
N GLN A 425 -3.38 -21.42 -2.65
CA GLN A 425 -2.18 -20.69 -3.07
C GLN A 425 -0.94 -21.60 -3.00
N GLY A 426 -0.79 -22.37 -1.92
CA GLY A 426 0.27 -23.37 -1.76
C GLY A 426 0.29 -24.43 -2.87
N LEU A 427 -0.88 -24.92 -3.31
CA LEU A 427 -0.98 -25.84 -4.46
C LEU A 427 -0.45 -25.18 -5.74
N SER A 428 -0.78 -23.92 -5.98
CA SER A 428 -0.28 -23.15 -7.13
C SER A 428 1.25 -22.96 -7.06
N LEU A 429 1.79 -22.69 -5.88
CA LEU A 429 3.24 -22.61 -5.66
C LEU A 429 3.93 -23.97 -5.86
N ALA A 430 3.34 -25.05 -5.36
CA ALA A 430 3.85 -26.40 -5.54
C ALA A 430 3.88 -26.82 -7.02
N GLU A 431 2.86 -26.45 -7.79
CA GLU A 431 2.86 -26.63 -9.25
C GLU A 431 3.99 -25.85 -9.92
N ALA A 432 4.15 -24.57 -9.59
CA ALA A 432 5.23 -23.74 -10.12
C ALA A 432 6.64 -24.30 -9.81
N LEU A 433 6.80 -24.91 -8.63
CA LEU A 433 8.03 -25.53 -8.17
C LEU A 433 8.19 -26.99 -8.61
N ASN A 434 7.18 -27.57 -9.27
CA ASN A 434 7.09 -29.00 -9.59
C ASN A 434 7.21 -29.93 -8.36
N ASP A 435 6.73 -29.51 -7.19
CA ASP A 435 6.69 -30.30 -5.96
C ASP A 435 5.38 -31.10 -5.85
N THR A 436 5.35 -32.31 -6.41
CA THR A 436 4.16 -33.17 -6.37
C THR A 436 3.92 -33.82 -5.00
N SER A 437 4.82 -33.67 -4.02
CA SER A 437 4.76 -34.42 -2.76
C SER A 437 3.63 -33.98 -1.83
N VAL A 438 3.17 -32.73 -1.99
CA VAL A 438 2.14 -32.12 -1.14
C VAL A 438 0.75 -32.08 -1.80
N MET A 439 0.68 -32.25 -3.12
CA MET A 439 -0.53 -31.98 -3.92
C MET A 439 -1.76 -32.75 -3.43
N ASN A 440 -1.63 -34.07 -3.23
CA ASN A 440 -2.76 -34.91 -2.81
C ASN A 440 -3.24 -34.55 -1.40
N SER A 441 -2.33 -34.47 -0.42
CA SER A 441 -2.71 -34.22 0.98
C SER A 441 -3.30 -32.84 1.18
N TRP A 442 -2.78 -31.83 0.48
CA TRP A 442 -3.29 -30.46 0.55
C TRP A 442 -4.65 -30.32 -0.16
N THR A 443 -4.83 -30.97 -1.31
CA THR A 443 -6.14 -31.01 -2.00
C THR A 443 -7.20 -31.66 -1.12
N GLU A 444 -6.88 -32.78 -0.46
CA GLU A 444 -7.78 -33.46 0.47
C GLU A 444 -8.11 -32.58 1.69
N ALA A 445 -7.12 -31.91 2.28
CA ALA A 445 -7.34 -30.99 3.40
C ALA A 445 -8.24 -29.81 3.01
N ALA A 446 -7.99 -29.16 1.87
CA ALA A 446 -8.83 -28.07 1.36
C ALA A 446 -10.27 -28.52 1.14
N ALA A 447 -10.48 -29.68 0.51
CA ALA A 447 -11.81 -30.24 0.31
C ALA A 447 -12.53 -30.53 1.64
N GLY A 448 -11.80 -31.04 2.63
CA GLY A 448 -12.29 -31.28 3.99
C GLY A 448 -12.77 -30.01 4.68
N ILE A 449 -11.94 -28.96 4.69
CA ILE A 449 -12.27 -27.66 5.29
C ILE A 449 -13.51 -27.06 4.63
N LYS A 450 -13.56 -27.04 3.29
CA LYS A 450 -14.72 -26.54 2.53
C LYS A 450 -16.00 -27.28 2.87
N SER A 451 -15.96 -28.60 2.92
CA SER A 451 -17.12 -29.42 3.29
C SER A 451 -17.55 -29.16 4.74
N ALA A 452 -16.61 -29.10 5.68
CA ALA A 452 -16.89 -28.95 7.10
C ALA A 452 -17.46 -27.55 7.43
N ALA A 453 -16.87 -26.48 6.88
CA ALA A 453 -17.35 -25.11 7.10
C ALA A 453 -18.80 -24.93 6.59
N ASN A 454 -19.10 -25.45 5.39
CA ASN A 454 -20.46 -25.40 4.83
C ASN A 454 -21.46 -26.25 5.62
N SER A 455 -21.04 -27.37 6.20
CA SER A 455 -21.93 -28.24 6.97
C SER A 455 -22.14 -27.79 8.42
N LEU A 456 -21.12 -27.19 9.05
CA LEU A 456 -21.12 -26.93 10.49
C LEU A 456 -21.44 -25.47 10.82
N LEU A 457 -21.02 -24.52 9.97
CA LEU A 457 -21.04 -23.09 10.29
C LEU A 457 -22.07 -22.30 9.47
N TRP A 458 -22.50 -22.79 8.31
CA TRP A 458 -23.48 -22.09 7.47
C TRP A 458 -24.86 -22.03 8.12
N ASN A 459 -25.47 -20.84 8.15
CA ASN A 459 -26.84 -20.64 8.59
C ASN A 459 -27.75 -20.29 7.40
N GLU A 460 -28.57 -21.25 6.96
CA GLU A 460 -29.47 -21.08 5.81
C GLU A 460 -30.49 -19.95 5.96
N THR A 461 -30.94 -19.67 7.18
CA THR A 461 -31.97 -18.62 7.40
C THR A 461 -31.37 -17.23 7.36
N ALA A 462 -30.15 -17.07 7.88
CA ALA A 462 -29.46 -15.79 7.88
C ALA A 462 -28.70 -15.51 6.58
N GLY A 463 -28.37 -16.56 5.80
CA GLY A 463 -27.54 -16.43 4.60
C GLY A 463 -26.09 -16.08 4.91
N LEU A 464 -25.60 -16.49 6.09
CA LEU A 464 -24.27 -16.16 6.60
C LEU A 464 -23.71 -17.32 7.43
N TYR A 465 -22.40 -17.40 7.54
CA TYR A 465 -21.71 -18.30 8.47
C TYR A 465 -21.71 -17.74 9.89
N HIS A 466 -21.89 -18.64 10.86
CA HIS A 466 -21.55 -18.39 12.26
C HIS A 466 -20.03 -18.33 12.45
N ASP A 467 -19.59 -17.53 13.41
CA ASP A 467 -18.17 -17.35 13.75
C ASP A 467 -17.52 -18.69 14.15
N ASN A 468 -18.22 -19.50 14.95
CA ASN A 468 -17.93 -20.90 15.26
C ASN A 468 -19.21 -21.57 15.81
N GLU A 469 -19.18 -22.86 16.13
CA GLU A 469 -20.35 -23.63 16.59
C GLU A 469 -20.89 -23.22 17.96
N THR A 470 -20.14 -22.43 18.73
CA THR A 470 -20.49 -22.07 20.12
C THR A 470 -21.15 -20.69 20.24
N THR A 471 -21.29 -19.95 19.14
CA THR A 471 -21.83 -18.59 19.11
C THR A 471 -22.83 -18.38 17.99
N THR A 472 -23.70 -17.39 18.17
CA THR A 472 -24.63 -16.93 17.12
C THR A 472 -24.07 -15.76 16.32
N LEU A 473 -22.89 -15.24 16.68
CA LEU A 473 -22.19 -14.19 15.93
C LEU A 473 -22.00 -14.64 14.48
N MET A 474 -22.27 -13.74 13.53
CA MET A 474 -22.02 -13.93 12.10
C MET A 474 -21.10 -12.80 11.69
N PRO A 475 -19.77 -13.00 11.79
CA PRO A 475 -18.80 -11.92 11.77
C PRO A 475 -18.64 -11.37 10.35
N GLN A 476 -18.18 -10.12 10.24
CA GLN A 476 -17.86 -9.52 8.94
C GLN A 476 -16.65 -10.24 8.33
N ASP A 477 -15.57 -10.38 9.09
CA ASP A 477 -14.29 -10.97 8.65
C ASP A 477 -14.44 -12.32 7.96
N GLY A 478 -15.01 -13.30 8.63
CA GLY A 478 -15.06 -14.66 8.13
C GLY A 478 -16.14 -14.89 7.09
N ASN A 479 -17.17 -14.05 7.03
CA ASN A 479 -18.09 -14.07 5.89
C ASN A 479 -17.46 -13.44 4.64
N CYS A 480 -16.66 -12.36 4.79
CA CYS A 480 -15.89 -11.83 3.68
C CYS A 480 -14.88 -12.86 3.17
N TRP A 481 -14.07 -13.41 4.09
CA TRP A 481 -13.07 -14.43 3.75
C TRP A 481 -13.68 -15.70 3.17
N ALA A 482 -14.88 -16.13 3.58
CA ALA A 482 -15.53 -17.29 2.97
C ALA A 482 -15.81 -17.10 1.47
N VAL A 483 -16.11 -15.86 1.04
CA VAL A 483 -16.30 -15.53 -0.38
C VAL A 483 -14.95 -15.34 -1.07
N VAL A 484 -14.06 -14.52 -0.51
CA VAL A 484 -12.73 -14.22 -1.07
C VAL A 484 -11.90 -15.50 -1.29
N ALA A 485 -11.94 -16.42 -0.32
CA ALA A 485 -11.25 -17.70 -0.41
C ALA A 485 -11.93 -18.71 -1.34
N ASN A 486 -13.12 -18.41 -1.87
CA ASN A 486 -14.00 -19.38 -2.56
C ASN A 486 -14.31 -20.63 -1.68
N LEU A 487 -14.56 -20.41 -0.38
CA LEU A 487 -14.94 -21.46 0.57
C LEU A 487 -16.42 -21.85 0.44
N THR A 488 -17.27 -20.94 -0.01
CA THR A 488 -18.69 -21.22 -0.30
C THR A 488 -18.86 -22.31 -1.36
N ASP A 489 -19.98 -23.02 -1.31
CA ASP A 489 -20.29 -24.12 -2.26
C ASP A 489 -21.23 -23.71 -3.41
N SER A 490 -21.58 -22.43 -3.52
CA SER A 490 -22.49 -21.90 -4.55
C SER A 490 -22.43 -20.37 -4.69
N ASP A 491 -22.72 -19.88 -5.89
CA ASP A 491 -22.83 -18.45 -6.19
C ASP A 491 -24.01 -17.80 -5.43
N GLU A 492 -25.07 -18.57 -5.17
CA GLU A 492 -26.19 -18.11 -4.35
C GLU A 492 -25.76 -17.77 -2.92
N LYS A 493 -24.83 -18.53 -2.31
CA LYS A 493 -24.26 -18.19 -1.00
C LYS A 493 -23.38 -16.94 -1.07
N ASN A 494 -22.56 -16.79 -2.12
CA ASN A 494 -21.78 -15.57 -2.33
C ASN A 494 -22.68 -14.33 -2.36
N MET A 495 -23.77 -14.40 -3.14
CA MET A 495 -24.75 -13.32 -3.22
C MET A 495 -25.48 -13.10 -1.89
N ALA A 496 -25.88 -14.16 -1.19
CA ALA A 496 -26.53 -14.05 0.11
C ALA A 496 -25.64 -13.36 1.15
N ILE A 497 -24.35 -13.69 1.18
CA ILE A 497 -23.36 -13.04 2.05
C ILE A 497 -23.22 -11.56 1.68
N SER A 498 -23.05 -11.25 0.39
CA SER A 498 -22.95 -9.85 -0.06
C SER A 498 -24.16 -9.02 0.35
N GLN A 499 -25.38 -9.56 0.23
CA GLN A 499 -26.61 -8.90 0.65
C GLN A 499 -26.72 -8.79 2.18
N GLY A 500 -26.33 -9.84 2.91
CA GLY A 500 -26.36 -9.88 4.38
C GLY A 500 -25.38 -8.89 5.02
N LEU A 501 -24.19 -8.71 4.43
CA LEU A 501 -23.20 -7.73 4.86
C LEU A 501 -23.67 -6.30 4.54
N SER A 502 -24.09 -6.03 3.30
CA SER A 502 -24.55 -4.70 2.89
C SER A 502 -25.79 -4.21 3.64
N ALA A 503 -26.67 -5.13 4.08
CA ALA A 503 -27.83 -4.80 4.91
C ALA A 503 -27.47 -4.26 6.31
N ARG A 504 -26.22 -4.43 6.77
CA ARG A 504 -25.76 -3.99 8.10
C ARG A 504 -25.17 -2.60 8.13
N TRP A 505 -24.89 -2.02 6.96
CA TRP A 505 -24.15 -0.76 6.87
C TRP A 505 -24.81 0.37 7.65
N GLY A 506 -23.98 1.07 8.41
CA GLY A 506 -24.37 2.31 9.07
C GLY A 506 -24.14 3.52 8.15
N PRO A 507 -24.43 4.73 8.64
CA PRO A 507 -24.23 5.96 7.87
C PRO A 507 -22.75 6.29 7.59
N TYR A 508 -21.81 5.56 8.19
CA TYR A 508 -20.37 5.82 8.07
C TYR A 508 -19.55 4.62 7.57
N GLY A 509 -20.18 3.50 7.20
CA GLY A 509 -19.48 2.33 6.67
C GLY A 509 -20.00 0.99 7.18
N ALA A 510 -19.24 -0.05 6.89
CA ALA A 510 -19.56 -1.44 7.25
C ALA A 510 -19.11 -1.74 8.69
N PRO A 511 -20.03 -2.12 9.61
CA PRO A 511 -19.67 -2.42 10.98
C PRO A 511 -19.01 -3.80 11.09
N ALA A 512 -17.87 -3.85 11.77
CA ALA A 512 -17.24 -5.10 12.20
C ALA A 512 -17.87 -5.56 13.52
N VAL A 513 -18.90 -6.40 13.43
CA VAL A 513 -19.72 -6.82 14.57
C VAL A 513 -18.95 -7.66 15.60
N GLU A 514 -17.84 -8.26 15.18
CA GLU A 514 -16.85 -8.97 16.00
C GLU A 514 -15.90 -8.05 16.75
N ALA A 515 -15.90 -6.75 16.45
CA ALA A 515 -15.04 -5.72 17.05
C ALA A 515 -15.87 -4.62 17.76
N LYS A 516 -16.95 -5.04 18.43
CA LYS A 516 -17.87 -4.16 19.17
C LYS A 516 -18.56 -3.16 18.24
N ASP A 517 -18.28 -1.86 18.37
CA ASP A 517 -18.90 -0.79 17.59
C ASP A 517 -17.99 -0.25 16.49
N ALA A 518 -16.92 -0.96 16.14
CA ALA A 518 -15.94 -0.53 15.16
C ALA A 518 -16.43 -0.62 13.70
N VAL A 519 -15.92 0.30 12.88
CA VAL A 519 -15.77 0.16 11.43
C VAL A 519 -14.29 -0.05 11.17
N SER A 520 -13.95 -1.18 10.54
CA SER A 520 -12.58 -1.58 10.24
C SER A 520 -12.34 -1.57 8.72
N PRO A 521 -11.58 -0.61 8.20
CA PRO A 521 -11.16 -0.59 6.80
C PRO A 521 -10.35 -1.83 6.37
N PHE A 522 -9.72 -2.52 7.32
CA PHE A 522 -9.07 -3.81 7.06
C PHE A 522 -10.08 -4.84 6.54
N ILE A 523 -11.11 -5.13 7.34
CA ILE A 523 -12.13 -6.11 6.96
C ILE A 523 -13.02 -5.59 5.83
N SER A 524 -13.31 -4.28 5.83
CA SER A 524 -14.09 -3.69 4.74
C SER A 524 -13.37 -3.80 3.39
N GLY A 525 -12.04 -3.84 3.37
CA GLY A 525 -11.25 -4.16 2.17
C GLY A 525 -11.62 -5.53 1.59
N PHE A 526 -11.67 -6.56 2.43
CA PHE A 526 -12.16 -7.89 2.04
C PHE A 526 -13.66 -7.91 1.73
N GLU A 527 -14.47 -7.05 2.34
CA GLU A 527 -15.89 -6.91 1.98
C GLU A 527 -16.07 -6.37 0.56
N LEU A 528 -15.21 -5.45 0.11
CA LEU A 528 -15.20 -5.01 -1.29
C LEU A 528 -14.96 -6.19 -2.23
N GLU A 529 -13.93 -6.99 -1.95
CA GLU A 529 -13.62 -8.20 -2.73
C GLU A 529 -14.78 -9.19 -2.69
N ALA A 530 -15.38 -9.46 -1.53
CA ALA A 530 -16.52 -10.35 -1.39
C ALA A 530 -17.73 -9.89 -2.23
N HIS A 531 -18.01 -8.58 -2.28
CA HIS A 531 -19.04 -8.04 -3.15
C HIS A 531 -18.71 -8.19 -4.63
N LEU A 532 -17.46 -7.95 -5.01
CA LEU A 532 -17.02 -8.06 -6.40
C LEU A 532 -17.05 -9.51 -6.87
N GLU A 533 -16.58 -10.46 -6.07
CA GLU A 533 -16.64 -11.90 -6.34
C GLU A 533 -18.07 -12.43 -6.36
N ALA A 534 -18.97 -11.90 -5.53
CA ALA A 534 -20.40 -12.19 -5.61
C ALA A 534 -21.09 -11.57 -6.85
N GLY A 535 -20.37 -10.80 -7.67
CA GLY A 535 -20.93 -10.09 -8.84
C GLY A 535 -21.76 -8.85 -8.46
N ASN A 536 -21.75 -8.42 -7.19
CA ASN A 536 -22.48 -7.27 -6.68
C ASN A 536 -21.62 -5.99 -6.71
N VAL A 537 -21.24 -5.57 -7.91
CA VAL A 537 -20.40 -4.37 -8.16
C VAL A 537 -21.03 -3.11 -7.56
N THR A 538 -22.35 -3.01 -7.59
CA THR A 538 -23.09 -1.86 -7.04
C THR A 538 -22.83 -1.70 -5.55
N ALA A 539 -22.82 -2.80 -4.79
CA ALA A 539 -22.51 -2.77 -3.36
C ALA A 539 -21.05 -2.35 -3.13
N ALA A 540 -20.09 -2.90 -3.87
CA ALA A 540 -18.69 -2.52 -3.73
C ALA A 540 -18.46 -1.01 -3.94
N LEU A 541 -18.98 -0.44 -5.04
CA LEU A 541 -18.87 0.99 -5.33
C LEU A 541 -19.62 1.86 -4.29
N ALA A 542 -20.79 1.40 -3.83
CA ALA A 542 -21.53 2.09 -2.78
C ALA A 542 -20.75 2.14 -1.45
N LEU A 543 -20.11 1.04 -1.05
CA LEU A 543 -19.29 0.99 0.16
C LEU A 543 -18.04 1.87 0.03
N MET A 544 -17.36 1.87 -1.13
CA MET A 544 -16.23 2.78 -1.40
C MET A 544 -16.64 4.25 -1.20
N ARG A 545 -17.75 4.66 -1.82
CA ARG A 545 -18.27 6.04 -1.71
C ARG A 545 -18.70 6.39 -0.29
N LEU A 546 -19.30 5.45 0.43
CA LEU A 546 -19.78 5.63 1.80
C LEU A 546 -18.62 5.75 2.79
N GLN A 547 -17.79 4.70 2.87
CA GLN A 547 -16.78 4.53 3.90
C GLN A 547 -15.49 5.27 3.57
N TRP A 548 -14.90 5.04 2.39
CA TRP A 548 -13.67 5.73 2.01
C TRP A 548 -13.92 7.21 1.68
N GLY A 549 -15.11 7.55 1.19
CA GLY A 549 -15.55 8.95 1.10
C GLY A 549 -15.57 9.64 2.46
N TYR A 550 -16.16 9.01 3.48
CA TYR A 550 -16.13 9.53 4.85
C TYR A 550 -14.70 9.65 5.40
N MET A 551 -13.85 8.64 5.20
CA MET A 551 -12.46 8.66 5.67
C MET A 551 -11.59 9.74 5.01
N LEU A 552 -11.94 10.22 3.81
CA LEU A 552 -11.24 11.35 3.18
C LEU A 552 -11.81 12.70 3.59
N ASP A 553 -13.13 12.85 3.50
CA ASP A 553 -13.78 14.17 3.49
C ASP A 553 -14.25 14.62 4.86
N TYR A 554 -14.31 13.74 5.86
CA TYR A 554 -14.68 14.15 7.20
C TYR A 554 -13.64 15.14 7.76
N LYS A 555 -14.10 16.25 8.34
CA LYS A 555 -13.29 17.42 8.70
C LYS A 555 -12.09 17.17 9.63
N TYR A 556 -12.10 16.05 10.35
CA TYR A 556 -11.02 15.65 11.27
C TYR A 556 -10.10 14.57 10.67
N MET A 557 -10.32 14.18 9.42
CA MET A 557 -9.45 13.29 8.67
C MET A 557 -8.38 14.09 7.90
N THR A 558 -7.45 13.38 7.27
CA THR A 558 -6.27 13.99 6.64
C THR A 558 -6.55 14.49 5.23
N ASN A 559 -7.62 14.00 4.57
CA ASN A 559 -7.92 14.24 3.16
C ASN A 559 -6.78 13.78 2.21
N SER A 560 -5.97 12.82 2.64
CA SER A 560 -4.83 12.33 1.85
C SER A 560 -4.42 10.89 2.12
N THR A 561 -4.74 10.37 3.30
CA THR A 561 -4.38 9.01 3.75
C THR A 561 -5.57 8.38 4.47
N PHE A 562 -5.53 7.06 4.67
CA PHE A 562 -6.61 6.34 5.32
C PHE A 562 -6.31 5.94 6.77
N ILE A 563 -7.33 6.06 7.60
CA ILE A 563 -7.31 5.77 9.03
C ILE A 563 -7.39 4.27 9.30
N GLU A 564 -6.80 3.86 10.42
CA GLU A 564 -6.76 2.50 10.94
C GLU A 564 -8.16 1.95 11.25
N GLY A 565 -9.02 2.74 11.86
CA GLY A 565 -10.37 2.34 12.24
C GLY A 565 -11.09 3.47 12.99
N TYR A 566 -12.40 3.36 13.12
CA TYR A 566 -13.24 4.35 13.79
C TYR A 566 -14.55 3.71 14.27
N SER A 567 -15.43 4.48 14.91
CA SER A 567 -16.67 3.95 15.45
C SER A 567 -17.77 4.00 14.38
N SER A 568 -18.69 3.05 14.45
CA SER A 568 -19.90 2.98 13.63
C SER A 568 -20.82 4.21 13.76
N ASP A 569 -20.60 5.06 14.77
CA ASP A 569 -21.25 6.36 14.91
C ASP A 569 -20.50 7.54 14.24
N GLY A 570 -19.38 7.27 13.58
CA GLY A 570 -18.55 8.26 12.88
C GLY A 570 -17.70 9.12 13.81
N SER A 571 -17.50 8.73 15.06
CA SER A 571 -16.51 9.35 15.93
C SER A 571 -15.10 8.79 15.66
N LEU A 572 -14.08 9.63 15.89
CA LEU A 572 -12.67 9.20 15.90
C LEU A 572 -12.36 8.43 17.18
N HIS A 573 -13.03 7.29 17.34
CA HIS A 573 -12.87 6.33 18.42
C HIS A 573 -12.78 4.95 17.79
N TYR A 574 -11.80 4.14 18.16
CA TYR A 574 -11.70 2.77 17.69
C TYR A 574 -11.79 1.85 18.89
N ALA A 575 -12.86 1.04 18.94
CA ALA A 575 -13.25 0.27 20.12
C ALA A 575 -12.14 -0.55 20.80
N PRO A 576 -11.15 -1.13 20.08
CA PRO A 576 -10.02 -1.81 20.70
C PRO A 576 -9.11 -0.89 21.54
N TYR A 577 -9.17 0.42 21.36
CA TYR A 577 -8.37 1.41 22.06
C TYR A 577 -9.21 2.23 23.04
N THR A 578 -8.63 2.50 24.20
CA THR A 578 -9.18 3.47 25.15
C THR A 578 -8.60 4.87 24.96
N ASN A 579 -7.57 5.02 24.13
CA ASN A 579 -6.83 6.26 23.89
C ASN A 579 -6.95 6.68 22.42
N ASP A 580 -7.94 7.52 22.10
CA ASP A 580 -8.27 7.89 20.72
C ASP A 580 -7.12 8.56 19.93
N PRO A 581 -6.26 9.44 20.50
CA PRO A 581 -5.10 10.00 19.81
C PRO A 581 -4.11 8.96 19.26
N ARG A 582 -4.21 7.71 19.71
CA ARG A 582 -3.39 6.59 19.27
C ARG A 582 -3.73 6.10 17.86
N ILE A 583 -4.99 6.26 17.44
CA ILE A 583 -5.49 5.74 16.16
C ILE A 583 -4.63 6.33 15.02
N SER A 584 -4.07 5.48 14.16
CA SER A 584 -3.27 5.95 13.03
C SER A 584 -4.17 6.49 11.92
N HIS A 585 -3.89 7.66 11.36
CA HIS A 585 -4.58 8.20 10.18
C HIS A 585 -3.85 7.91 8.85
N ALA A 586 -2.79 7.09 8.91
CA ALA A 586 -2.15 6.48 7.75
C ALA A 586 -1.84 5.01 8.08
N HIS A 587 -2.70 4.11 7.61
CA HIS A 587 -2.60 2.67 7.85
C HIS A 587 -2.81 1.87 6.55
N GLY A 588 -1.84 1.03 6.19
CA GLY A 588 -1.78 0.29 4.92
C GLY A 588 -2.95 -0.68 4.76
N TRP A 589 -3.47 -1.22 5.86
CA TRP A 589 -4.63 -2.11 5.82
C TRP A 589 -5.94 -1.46 5.35
N ALA A 590 -5.96 -0.13 5.15
CA ALA A 590 -7.15 0.61 4.73
C ALA A 590 -7.13 0.91 3.22
N THR A 591 -6.20 0.33 2.47
CA THR A 591 -5.92 0.70 1.07
C THR A 591 -6.64 -0.16 0.01
N GLY A 592 -7.53 -1.07 0.44
CA GLY A 592 -8.25 -2.02 -0.42
C GLY A 592 -8.93 -1.47 -1.69
N PRO A 593 -9.51 -0.25 -1.71
CA PRO A 593 -10.05 0.32 -2.93
C PRO A 593 -9.02 0.47 -4.05
N THR A 594 -7.76 0.73 -3.72
CA THR A 594 -6.70 0.97 -4.71
C THR A 594 -6.52 -0.24 -5.62
N SER A 595 -6.38 -1.43 -5.03
CA SER A 595 -6.27 -2.68 -5.79
C SER A 595 -7.60 -3.08 -6.41
N THR A 596 -8.70 -3.01 -5.67
CA THR A 596 -10.00 -3.49 -6.16
C THR A 596 -10.56 -2.68 -7.34
N LEU A 597 -10.33 -1.36 -7.37
CA LEU A 597 -10.64 -0.51 -8.51
C LEU A 597 -9.83 -0.90 -9.76
N THR A 598 -8.57 -1.30 -9.61
CA THR A 598 -7.73 -1.72 -10.74
C THR A 598 -8.05 -3.15 -11.18
N PHE A 599 -8.07 -4.10 -10.24
CA PHE A 599 -8.21 -5.51 -10.52
C PHE A 599 -9.63 -5.89 -10.94
N TYR A 600 -10.66 -5.39 -10.27
CA TYR A 600 -12.05 -5.82 -10.55
C TYR A 600 -12.83 -4.81 -11.40
N ILE A 601 -12.76 -3.52 -11.05
CA ILE A 601 -13.53 -2.51 -11.79
C ILE A 601 -12.90 -2.27 -13.17
N GLY A 602 -11.58 -2.07 -13.22
CA GLY A 602 -10.80 -2.09 -14.46
C GLY A 602 -10.58 -3.47 -15.07
N GLY A 603 -10.74 -4.53 -14.27
CA GLY A 603 -10.78 -5.91 -14.73
C GLY A 603 -9.43 -6.53 -15.05
N ILE A 604 -8.32 -6.05 -14.49
CA ILE A 604 -6.99 -6.61 -14.78
C ILE A 604 -6.62 -7.66 -13.72
N HIS A 605 -6.71 -8.94 -14.03
CA HIS A 605 -6.34 -10.02 -13.12
C HIS A 605 -5.06 -10.73 -13.57
N LEU A 606 -4.10 -10.89 -12.64
CA LEU A 606 -2.93 -11.74 -12.84
C LEU A 606 -3.26 -13.14 -12.31
N LEU A 607 -3.06 -14.17 -13.13
CA LEU A 607 -3.41 -15.56 -12.78
C LEU A 607 -2.18 -16.43 -12.49
N SER A 608 -1.00 -15.98 -12.90
CA SER A 608 0.28 -16.63 -12.62
C SER A 608 1.42 -15.59 -12.58
N ALA A 609 2.64 -16.07 -12.32
CA ALA A 609 3.86 -15.30 -12.13
C ALA A 609 3.96 -14.05 -13.03
N ALA A 610 3.97 -12.88 -12.40
CA ALA A 610 4.06 -11.56 -13.03
C ALA A 610 3.03 -11.27 -14.15
N GLY A 611 1.96 -12.06 -14.25
CA GLY A 611 0.99 -12.01 -15.34
C GLY A 611 1.38 -12.79 -16.60
N GLU A 612 2.17 -13.86 -16.49
CA GLU A 612 2.39 -14.81 -17.61
C GLU A 612 1.05 -15.30 -18.20
N THR A 613 0.11 -15.60 -17.30
CA THR A 613 -1.31 -15.72 -17.60
C THR A 613 -2.13 -14.67 -16.88
N TRP A 614 -3.20 -14.22 -17.54
CA TRP A 614 -4.04 -13.10 -17.09
C TRP A 614 -5.48 -13.26 -17.53
N GLU A 615 -6.37 -12.50 -16.90
CA GLU A 615 -7.75 -12.30 -17.35
C GLU A 615 -8.04 -10.78 -17.44
N ILE A 616 -8.74 -10.38 -18.51
CA ILE A 616 -9.36 -9.05 -18.61
C ILE A 616 -10.88 -9.17 -18.45
N SER A 617 -11.42 -8.79 -17.30
CA SER A 617 -12.84 -8.97 -16.93
C SER A 617 -13.46 -7.75 -16.22
N PRO A 618 -13.54 -6.58 -16.87
CA PRO A 618 -13.97 -5.33 -16.24
C PRO A 618 -15.43 -5.32 -15.79
N ARG A 619 -15.70 -4.71 -14.64
CA ARG A 619 -17.04 -4.64 -14.02
C ARG A 619 -17.33 -3.20 -13.57
N LEU A 620 -17.99 -2.41 -14.41
CA LEU A 620 -18.09 -0.95 -14.20
C LEU A 620 -19.23 -0.50 -13.27
N GLY A 621 -20.23 -1.34 -13.03
CA GLY A 621 -21.39 -0.94 -12.21
C GLY A 621 -22.09 0.28 -12.80
N ASP A 622 -22.13 1.40 -12.06
CA ASP A 622 -22.74 2.65 -12.51
C ASP A 622 -21.75 3.64 -13.16
N LEU A 623 -20.47 3.28 -13.29
CA LEU A 623 -19.44 4.07 -13.96
C LEU A 623 -19.58 3.99 -15.47
N LYS A 624 -19.25 5.08 -16.17
CA LYS A 624 -19.32 5.17 -17.64
C LYS A 624 -17.97 5.00 -18.29
N GLU A 625 -16.91 5.34 -17.59
CA GLU A 625 -15.55 5.16 -18.08
C GLU A 625 -14.59 4.79 -16.96
N VAL A 626 -13.65 3.90 -17.29
CA VAL A 626 -12.53 3.51 -16.43
C VAL A 626 -11.29 3.41 -17.31
N ASP A 627 -10.18 3.96 -16.83
CA ASP A 627 -8.87 3.89 -17.44
C ASP A 627 -7.83 3.62 -16.34
N THR A 628 -7.30 2.40 -16.33
CA THR A 628 -6.36 1.94 -15.32
C THR A 628 -5.23 1.13 -15.95
N GLY A 629 -4.10 1.08 -15.27
CA GLY A 629 -2.99 0.22 -15.64
C GLY A 629 -1.87 0.26 -14.62
N PHE A 630 -0.97 -0.70 -14.73
CA PHE A 630 0.24 -0.83 -13.91
C PHE A 630 1.27 -1.67 -14.66
N GLU A 631 2.48 -1.77 -14.12
CA GLU A 631 3.57 -2.52 -14.73
C GLU A 631 3.99 -3.69 -13.84
N THR A 632 4.29 -4.83 -14.48
CA THR A 632 5.00 -5.95 -13.86
C THR A 632 6.38 -6.09 -14.52
N PRO A 633 7.26 -6.99 -14.03
CA PRO A 633 8.52 -7.30 -14.72
C PRO A 633 8.35 -7.78 -16.17
N LEU A 634 7.17 -8.27 -16.56
CA LEU A 634 6.88 -8.66 -17.95
C LEU A 634 6.49 -7.46 -18.83
N GLY A 635 6.00 -6.36 -18.24
CA GLY A 635 5.64 -5.12 -18.91
C GLY A 635 4.30 -4.55 -18.44
N THR A 636 3.75 -3.64 -19.24
CA THR A 636 2.52 -2.91 -18.91
C THR A 636 1.25 -3.75 -19.10
N PHE A 637 0.39 -3.72 -18.09
CA PHE A 637 -1.02 -4.08 -18.16
C PHE A 637 -1.87 -2.81 -18.13
N ALA A 638 -2.85 -2.68 -19.02
CA ALA A 638 -3.76 -1.55 -19.01
C ALA A 638 -5.14 -1.93 -19.55
N SER A 639 -6.17 -1.27 -19.04
CA SER A 639 -7.57 -1.46 -19.40
C SER A 639 -8.27 -0.09 -19.47
N GLN A 640 -8.85 0.19 -20.62
CA GLN A 640 -9.71 1.35 -20.87
C GLN A 640 -11.06 0.88 -21.34
N VAL A 641 -12.10 1.18 -20.57
CA VAL A 641 -13.43 0.64 -20.76
C VAL A 641 -14.46 1.75 -20.72
N ASN A 642 -15.41 1.70 -21.64
CA ASN A 642 -16.60 2.53 -21.62
C ASN A 642 -17.83 1.65 -21.38
N ALA A 643 -18.76 2.10 -20.56
CA ALA A 643 -20.03 1.44 -20.30
C ALA A 643 -21.21 2.42 -20.41
N SER A 644 -22.41 1.87 -20.63
CA SER A 644 -23.64 2.60 -20.39
C SER A 644 -23.90 2.74 -18.89
N SER A 645 -24.86 3.59 -18.52
CA SER A 645 -25.19 3.85 -17.11
C SER A 645 -25.74 2.64 -16.34
N ASP A 646 -26.10 1.56 -17.04
CA ASP A 646 -26.51 0.27 -16.47
C ASP A 646 -25.35 -0.74 -16.42
N GLY A 647 -24.12 -0.29 -16.68
CA GLY A 647 -22.90 -1.09 -16.60
C GLY A 647 -22.58 -1.93 -17.83
N ALA A 648 -23.43 -1.91 -18.87
CA ALA A 648 -23.15 -2.69 -20.08
C ALA A 648 -21.96 -2.10 -20.86
N ILE A 649 -20.94 -2.91 -21.11
CA ILE A 649 -19.73 -2.48 -21.81
C ILE A 649 -20.07 -2.07 -23.26
N THR A 650 -19.71 -0.84 -23.60
CA THR A 650 -19.95 -0.23 -24.91
C THR A 650 -18.69 -0.13 -25.76
N GLY A 651 -17.51 -0.11 -25.12
CA GLY A 651 -16.21 -0.11 -25.78
C GLY A 651 -15.13 -0.55 -24.81
N MET A 652 -14.08 -1.20 -25.33
CA MET A 652 -12.95 -1.66 -24.52
C MET A 652 -11.68 -1.65 -25.34
N ARG A 653 -10.59 -1.15 -24.75
CA ARG A 653 -9.22 -1.30 -25.23
C ARG A 653 -8.38 -1.79 -24.05
N PHE A 654 -7.58 -2.82 -24.26
CA PHE A 654 -6.65 -3.29 -23.24
C PHE A 654 -5.27 -3.58 -23.82
N GLN A 655 -4.28 -3.62 -22.94
CA GLN A 655 -2.91 -3.95 -23.25
C GLN A 655 -2.40 -4.95 -22.23
N THR A 656 -1.74 -5.99 -22.72
CA THR A 656 -0.98 -6.95 -21.90
C THR A 656 0.38 -7.22 -22.54
N PRO A 657 1.41 -7.64 -21.78
CA PRO A 657 2.76 -7.76 -22.31
C PRO A 657 2.90 -8.82 -23.41
N PRO A 658 3.65 -8.57 -24.50
CA PRO A 658 3.94 -9.60 -25.50
C PRO A 658 4.59 -10.84 -24.88
N GLY A 659 4.18 -12.03 -25.33
CA GLY A 659 4.68 -13.31 -24.80
C GLY A 659 3.83 -13.91 -23.67
N THR A 660 2.90 -13.14 -23.12
CA THR A 660 1.87 -13.62 -22.17
C THR A 660 0.64 -14.13 -22.91
N MET A 661 -0.29 -14.80 -22.22
CA MET A 661 -1.56 -15.27 -22.79
C MET A 661 -2.66 -15.32 -21.75
N GLY A 662 -3.89 -14.99 -22.12
CA GLY A 662 -4.98 -14.93 -21.16
C GLY A 662 -6.37 -15.10 -21.73
N SER A 663 -7.35 -14.72 -20.92
CA SER A 663 -8.78 -14.71 -21.26
C SER A 663 -9.36 -13.29 -21.18
N VAL A 664 -10.51 -13.11 -21.82
CA VAL A 664 -11.31 -11.89 -21.75
C VAL A 664 -12.74 -12.29 -21.42
N SER A 665 -13.35 -11.62 -20.44
CA SER A 665 -14.73 -11.86 -20.00
C SER A 665 -15.52 -10.57 -19.97
N VAL A 666 -16.46 -10.43 -20.91
CA VAL A 666 -17.39 -9.30 -21.02
C VAL A 666 -18.81 -9.82 -21.29
N PRO A 667 -19.47 -10.44 -20.31
CA PRO A 667 -20.78 -11.08 -20.50
C PRO A 667 -21.82 -10.15 -21.13
N GLY A 668 -22.65 -10.69 -22.03
CA GLY A 668 -23.68 -9.91 -22.73
C GLY A 668 -23.18 -9.05 -23.89
N VAL A 669 -21.87 -9.04 -24.14
CA VAL A 669 -21.26 -8.32 -25.27
C VAL A 669 -20.99 -9.26 -26.44
N SER A 670 -21.44 -8.89 -27.63
CA SER A 670 -21.07 -9.57 -28.88
C SER A 670 -20.12 -8.70 -29.71
N GLY A 671 -19.03 -9.30 -30.17
CA GLY A 671 -18.05 -8.59 -30.97
C GLY A 671 -16.78 -9.42 -31.23
N THR A 672 -15.80 -8.76 -31.81
CA THR A 672 -14.50 -9.31 -32.14
C THR A 672 -13.42 -8.46 -31.47
N LEU A 673 -12.48 -9.10 -30.78
CA LEU A 673 -11.25 -8.48 -30.33
C LEU A 673 -10.30 -8.35 -31.53
N VAL A 674 -9.76 -7.16 -31.77
CA VAL A 674 -8.82 -6.87 -32.85
C VAL A 674 -7.52 -6.35 -32.25
N ASN A 675 -6.43 -7.06 -32.49
CA ASN A 675 -5.08 -6.67 -32.07
C ASN A 675 -4.54 -5.57 -32.99
N ALA A 676 -3.66 -4.71 -32.49
CA ALA A 676 -2.92 -3.72 -33.28
C ALA A 676 -2.15 -4.32 -34.48
N ASN A 677 -1.75 -5.59 -34.43
CA ASN A 677 -1.13 -6.30 -35.55
C ASN A 677 -2.13 -6.89 -36.58
N GLY A 678 -3.43 -6.72 -36.38
CA GLY A 678 -4.51 -7.21 -37.25
C GLY A 678 -5.05 -8.60 -36.91
N THR A 679 -4.49 -9.29 -35.92
CA THR A 679 -5.03 -10.57 -35.42
C THR A 679 -6.40 -10.35 -34.78
N THR A 680 -7.33 -11.28 -34.97
CA THR A 680 -8.69 -11.17 -34.43
C THR A 680 -9.10 -12.40 -33.64
N VAL A 681 -9.84 -12.19 -32.54
CA VAL A 681 -10.46 -13.26 -31.73
C VAL A 681 -11.94 -12.95 -31.55
N GLN A 682 -12.83 -13.89 -31.89
CA GLN A 682 -14.27 -13.70 -31.70
C GLN A 682 -14.66 -13.90 -30.24
N LEU A 683 -15.58 -13.07 -29.75
CA LEU A 683 -16.21 -13.33 -28.45
C LEU A 683 -17.31 -14.37 -28.61
N GLU A 684 -17.24 -15.44 -27.82
CA GLU A 684 -18.29 -16.45 -27.68
C GLU A 684 -19.04 -16.19 -26.38
N ASN A 685 -20.30 -15.74 -26.48
CA ASN A 685 -21.11 -15.32 -25.32
C ASN A 685 -20.44 -14.26 -24.42
N GLY A 686 -19.59 -13.40 -25.00
CA GLY A 686 -18.82 -12.40 -24.25
C GLY A 686 -17.46 -12.89 -23.75
N MET A 687 -17.07 -14.12 -24.05
CA MET A 687 -15.81 -14.72 -23.60
C MET A 687 -14.83 -14.90 -24.77
N ALA A 688 -13.54 -14.77 -24.49
CA ALA A 688 -12.47 -15.25 -25.35
C ALA A 688 -11.36 -15.88 -24.52
N GLU A 689 -10.80 -16.98 -25.00
CA GLU A 689 -9.68 -17.69 -24.36
C GLU A 689 -8.46 -17.71 -25.28
N ASN A 690 -7.30 -18.03 -24.72
CA ASN A 690 -6.02 -18.12 -25.44
C ASN A 690 -5.68 -16.83 -26.22
N VAL A 691 -6.04 -15.67 -25.64
CA VAL A 691 -5.77 -14.36 -26.20
C VAL A 691 -4.30 -14.01 -25.93
N MET A 692 -3.50 -13.92 -26.98
CA MET A 692 -2.07 -13.58 -26.86
C MET A 692 -1.87 -12.14 -26.38
N GLY A 693 -0.78 -11.92 -25.66
CA GLY A 693 -0.33 -10.60 -25.22
C GLY A 693 -0.22 -9.58 -26.35
N GLY A 694 -0.67 -8.36 -26.10
CA GLY A 694 -0.64 -7.26 -27.07
C GLY A 694 -1.66 -6.17 -26.76
N ILE A 695 -1.87 -5.27 -27.72
CA ILE A 695 -2.86 -4.19 -27.62
C ILE A 695 -4.09 -4.61 -28.39
N TRP A 696 -5.23 -4.72 -27.71
CA TRP A 696 -6.48 -5.20 -28.25
C TRP A 696 -7.58 -4.15 -28.14
N MET A 697 -8.47 -4.15 -29.12
CA MET A 697 -9.68 -3.32 -29.13
C MET A 697 -10.90 -4.19 -29.40
N LEU A 698 -11.98 -3.95 -28.67
CA LEU A 698 -13.27 -4.57 -28.91
C LEU A 698 -14.01 -3.87 -30.05
N MET A 699 -14.27 -4.61 -31.13
CA MET A 699 -15.13 -4.20 -32.24
C MET A 699 -16.49 -4.88 -32.09
N ARG A 700 -17.52 -4.13 -31.70
CA ARG A 700 -18.87 -4.68 -31.50
C ARG A 700 -19.55 -5.00 -32.84
N ASN A 701 -20.33 -6.06 -32.86
CA ASN A 701 -21.20 -6.36 -34.01
C ASN A 701 -22.31 -5.30 -34.09
N ALA A 702 -22.61 -4.82 -35.30
CA ALA A 702 -23.74 -3.91 -35.49
C ALA A 702 -25.03 -4.57 -34.98
N THR A 703 -25.75 -3.91 -34.08
CA THR A 703 -27.02 -4.40 -33.56
C THR A 703 -28.04 -4.45 -34.70
N GLY A 704 -28.26 -5.65 -35.24
CA GLY A 704 -29.29 -5.88 -36.25
C GLY A 704 -30.68 -5.73 -35.63
N THR A 705 -31.29 -4.55 -35.77
CA THR A 705 -32.75 -4.44 -35.77
C THR A 705 -33.22 -4.73 -37.19
N VAL A 706 -33.84 -5.90 -37.37
CA VAL A 706 -34.58 -6.23 -38.59
C VAL A 706 -35.80 -5.32 -38.65
N GLY A 707 -35.72 -4.27 -39.47
CA GLY A 707 -36.84 -3.43 -39.88
C GLY A 707 -36.56 -2.93 -41.29
N GLY A 708 -37.18 -3.56 -42.28
CA GLY A 708 -36.92 -3.32 -43.69
C GLY A 708 -37.13 -1.87 -44.12
N GLY A 709 -36.18 -1.35 -44.89
CA GLY A 709 -36.27 -0.06 -45.58
C GLY A 709 -34.93 0.31 -46.20
N GLY A 710 -34.81 0.11 -47.52
CA GLY A 710 -33.57 0.37 -48.25
C GLY A 710 -33.11 1.82 -48.15
N GLY A 711 -31.82 2.00 -47.89
CA GLY A 711 -31.14 3.30 -47.89
C GLY A 711 -29.63 3.10 -47.77
N ASN A 712 -28.92 3.40 -48.85
CA ASN A 712 -27.46 3.36 -48.93
C ASN A 712 -26.87 4.41 -47.96
N GLY A 713 -26.25 3.98 -46.86
CA GLY A 713 -25.72 4.85 -45.81
C GLY A 713 -24.43 4.30 -45.21
N THR A 714 -23.37 5.07 -45.32
CA THR A 714 -21.98 4.83 -44.88
C THR A 714 -21.85 4.36 -43.43
N MET A 715 -20.98 3.37 -43.23
CA MET A 715 -20.61 2.79 -41.93
C MET A 715 -20.00 3.82 -40.97
N GLY A 716 -20.49 3.87 -39.73
CA GLY A 716 -19.86 4.55 -38.61
C GLY A 716 -19.28 3.53 -37.63
N SER A 717 -17.97 3.30 -37.69
CA SER A 717 -17.19 2.62 -36.66
C SER A 717 -16.93 3.61 -35.53
N ALA A 718 -17.63 3.50 -34.41
CA ALA A 718 -17.23 4.22 -33.20
C ALA A 718 -15.99 3.52 -32.63
N THR A 719 -14.81 3.99 -33.01
CA THR A 719 -13.56 3.71 -32.30
C THR A 719 -13.68 4.36 -30.92
N PRO A 720 -13.39 3.66 -29.80
CA PRO A 720 -13.25 4.32 -28.52
C PRO A 720 -12.26 5.47 -28.69
N SER A 721 -12.67 6.70 -28.36
CA SER A 721 -11.74 7.82 -28.40
C SER A 721 -10.76 7.62 -27.25
N PRO A 722 -9.45 7.48 -27.50
CA PRO A 722 -8.49 7.53 -26.41
C PRO A 722 -8.66 8.88 -25.71
N TYR A 723 -8.92 8.86 -24.41
CA TYR A 723 -8.85 10.06 -23.59
C TYR A 723 -7.40 10.57 -23.62
N THR A 724 -7.18 11.76 -24.19
CA THR A 724 -5.84 12.35 -24.38
C THR A 724 -5.37 13.17 -23.17
N GLY A 725 -5.96 12.99 -21.98
CA GLY A 725 -5.55 13.69 -20.76
C GLY A 725 -5.84 15.20 -20.75
N ALA A 726 -6.70 15.71 -21.65
CA ALA A 726 -6.93 17.14 -21.79
C ALA A 726 -8.28 17.57 -21.20
N ALA A 727 -8.45 17.49 -19.88
CA ALA A 727 -9.54 18.18 -19.19
C ALA A 727 -9.07 18.75 -17.84
N ALA A 728 -8.23 19.79 -17.90
CA ALA A 728 -8.02 20.75 -16.82
C ALA A 728 -7.18 21.94 -17.32
N LYS A 729 -7.69 22.74 -18.27
CA LYS A 729 -7.15 24.08 -18.55
C LYS A 729 -8.27 25.06 -18.89
N ASP A 730 -9.13 25.32 -17.92
CA ASP A 730 -9.85 26.60 -17.87
C ASP A 730 -9.26 27.43 -16.72
N GLY A 731 -8.39 28.37 -17.09
CA GLY A 731 -7.67 29.22 -16.14
C GLY A 731 -6.47 29.94 -16.76
N ALA A 732 -6.75 30.87 -17.69
CA ALA A 732 -5.92 32.00 -18.11
C ALA A 732 -4.38 31.83 -18.17
N SER A 733 -3.81 31.72 -19.37
CA SER A 733 -2.90 32.74 -19.91
C SER A 733 -2.35 32.38 -21.30
N SER A 734 -2.33 33.42 -22.12
CA SER A 734 -1.98 33.51 -23.53
C SER A 734 -0.50 33.21 -23.83
N LEU A 735 -0.23 32.86 -25.09
CA LEU A 735 1.06 32.77 -25.80
C LEU A 735 1.90 31.50 -25.56
N LEU A 736 1.79 30.55 -26.49
CA LEU A 736 2.89 30.10 -27.36
C LEU A 736 2.38 28.92 -28.24
N TRP A 737 2.04 29.22 -29.49
CA TRP A 737 1.80 28.23 -30.54
C TRP A 737 2.63 28.63 -31.74
N LEU A 738 3.60 27.80 -32.14
CA LEU A 738 4.14 27.63 -33.50
C LEU A 738 5.53 26.98 -33.39
N PHE A 739 5.61 25.66 -33.42
CA PHE A 739 6.69 24.89 -34.06
C PHE A 739 6.20 23.43 -34.14
N VAL A 740 6.61 22.72 -35.19
CA VAL A 740 6.16 21.37 -35.60
C VAL A 740 4.94 21.38 -36.53
N TRP A 741 5.05 22.10 -37.65
CA TRP A 741 4.35 21.78 -38.90
C TRP A 741 5.22 22.21 -40.10
N PHE A 742 6.49 21.78 -40.13
CA PHE A 742 7.41 22.02 -41.25
C PHE A 742 8.53 20.96 -41.29
N SER A 743 8.16 19.68 -41.50
CA SER A 743 9.16 18.61 -41.73
C SER A 743 8.78 17.60 -42.81
N LEU A 744 7.84 17.93 -43.72
CA LEU A 744 7.45 17.03 -44.83
C LEU A 744 7.37 17.70 -46.21
N LEU A 745 7.94 18.89 -46.37
CA LEU A 745 8.00 19.63 -47.65
C LEU A 745 9.37 20.26 -47.89
N THR A 746 10.45 19.48 -47.76
CA THR A 746 11.78 19.83 -48.31
C THR A 746 12.53 18.56 -48.71
N TYR A 747 11.98 17.83 -49.68
CA TYR A 747 12.70 16.80 -50.44
C TYR A 747 12.39 16.96 -51.93
N SER A 748 12.66 18.15 -52.45
CA SER A 748 12.71 18.47 -53.87
C SER A 748 13.16 19.92 -53.98
N GLU A 749 14.43 20.11 -54.32
CA GLU A 749 15.15 21.36 -54.68
C GLU A 749 16.41 21.57 -53.84
N ARG A 750 17.44 20.75 -54.11
CA ARG A 750 18.85 21.14 -53.95
C ARG A 750 19.76 20.27 -54.82
N GLU A 751 19.41 20.22 -56.11
CA GLU A 751 20.39 20.06 -57.18
C GLU A 751 20.26 21.30 -58.06
N LYS A 752 21.41 21.89 -58.43
CA LYS A 752 21.62 23.15 -59.19
C LYS A 752 21.83 24.41 -58.34
N LYS A 753 23.07 24.61 -57.87
CA LYS A 753 24.00 25.58 -58.47
C LYS A 753 25.28 25.66 -57.63
N ASP A 754 26.38 25.35 -58.29
CA ASP A 754 27.76 25.50 -57.83
C ASP A 754 28.12 26.96 -57.51
N ARG A 755 28.78 27.17 -56.37
CA ARG A 755 30.08 27.83 -56.21
C ARG A 755 30.59 27.74 -54.77
#